data_AF-A0A1T4WHA2-F1
#
_entry.id   AF-A0A1T4WHA2-F1
#
_cell.length_a   1.000
_cell.length_b   1.000
_cell.length_c   1.000
_cell.angle_alpha   90.00
_cell.angle_beta   90.00
_cell.angle_gamma   90.00
#
_symmetry.space_group_name_H-M   'P 1'
#
loop_
_entity.id
_entity.type
_entity.pdbx_description
1 polymer ?
#
loop_
_entity_poly.entity_id
_entity_poly.type
_entity_poly.pdbx_seq_one_letter_code
_entity_poly.pdbx_strand_id
1 'polypeptide(L)'
;MNELETKTEKTTDGTPKRNPWRRLPKGGKIAVIVVGILAVLAVLAALYVNGKLDLLRYDDGSVSEMGEIGADEDQDLDGTGLTHTESEMTMPEGSPFSDDSVLNILLIGTDERTEAVNDADAFTHLNQLDGTEDTTEFSDDARSDSMILVSLDIKDHVIRLVSIERGTGVPILLDGYEGQYDWITHTFRYGGAKLTMKTIEDCFNVQVDHYVRVNFNSFVQIVDAVGGVDLDITEMEAKALNWEVPSNSMLIVNHVDPGPNHFDGYTALQYARLRKIDNDWKRVERQRTVIKAVLDQVQNASVMELDNLLNTILPLIQTNFTKSEIAALLVQLPGFLGCDVQQMSLPLQGTYGIRTGMDDRLMYDPDWVVNIKALQDFLYNDKTAEEVIAATPETAAAEAAGELVIATRESADVTNPVEEYNSKYLHRIDMTYALDASDFGSDEYRVFVADTDNLRGNELRGALIDKLYSAGVRVVAVPDGAAAGVLLDNYLQTGNTGSLDSYLSVLPADRRDSARTLWEHVRTRYPGAFHAAGLGADARSATVGKALTVLANASHNTPETEITEAVQVMRSGTTSNAVYWFKTAMAKYPRQMERFFGSSYAAVSRLYYAMQGTLNVADDSELPTYDAKQLLKTYKKDGILIFTDEAGALMTEGSMASELQAQLDKQKYGEDEDPQRVCAIGAVYGTWSNAGSFTPDDTETAWDADSLTEALGSDALRGKDMLLVLDGEDSPYLTENCLLKDTDTPVAEQVQKLFVLDKNNMASPESAESE
;
A
#
# COMPACT_ATOMS: atom_id res chain seq x y z
N MET A 1 62.26 -75.07 -16.37
CA MET A 1 61.92 -76.43 -15.87
C MET A 1 61.99 -76.34 -14.36
N ASN A 2 60.86 -76.35 -13.65
CA ASN A 2 60.83 -76.67 -12.22
C ASN A 2 59.41 -76.97 -11.75
N GLU A 3 59.35 -78.10 -11.03
CA GLU A 3 58.51 -78.44 -9.87
C GLU A 3 56.98 -78.41 -9.97
N LEU A 4 56.40 -79.60 -9.82
CA LEU A 4 55.03 -79.81 -9.35
C LEU A 4 55.04 -81.00 -8.37
N GLU A 5 54.99 -80.68 -7.08
CA GLU A 5 54.67 -81.62 -6.00
C GLU A 5 53.17 -81.58 -5.64
N THR A 6 52.73 -82.70 -5.10
CA THR A 6 51.37 -83.23 -4.92
C THR A 6 50.46 -82.48 -3.94
N LYS A 7 49.13 -82.54 -4.17
CA LYS A 7 48.11 -82.47 -3.10
C LYS A 7 46.96 -83.48 -3.31
N THR A 8 47.00 -84.47 -2.43
CA THR A 8 45.95 -85.25 -1.73
C THR A 8 44.50 -85.31 -2.24
N GLU A 9 44.06 -86.56 -2.33
CA GLU A 9 42.69 -87.06 -2.51
C GLU A 9 41.82 -86.85 -1.25
N LYS A 10 40.55 -86.46 -1.43
CA LYS A 10 39.49 -86.63 -0.43
C LYS A 10 38.19 -87.03 -1.13
N THR A 11 37.68 -88.18 -0.71
CA THR A 11 36.42 -88.83 -1.10
C THR A 11 35.20 -87.91 -0.93
N THR A 12 34.29 -87.90 -1.91
CA THR A 12 32.91 -87.42 -1.73
C THR A 12 31.91 -88.46 -2.21
N ASP A 13 31.05 -88.82 -1.26
CA ASP A 13 29.97 -89.79 -1.30
C ASP A 13 28.80 -89.27 -2.15
N GLY A 14 28.28 -90.13 -3.04
CA GLY A 14 27.20 -89.80 -3.96
C GLY A 14 25.83 -89.99 -3.31
N THR A 15 25.14 -88.89 -3.02
CA THR A 15 23.69 -88.90 -2.75
C THR A 15 22.94 -88.04 -3.77
N PRO A 16 21.79 -88.50 -4.31
CA PRO A 16 21.07 -87.77 -5.35
C PRO A 16 20.52 -86.47 -4.76
N LYS A 17 20.77 -85.32 -5.42
CA LYS A 17 20.21 -84.01 -5.07
C LYS A 17 18.68 -84.13 -4.97
N ARG A 18 18.17 -84.28 -3.75
CA ARG A 18 16.73 -84.32 -3.46
C ARG A 18 16.16 -82.93 -3.65
N ASN A 19 15.21 -82.81 -4.58
CA ASN A 19 14.53 -81.57 -4.91
C ASN A 19 13.85 -80.97 -3.65
N PRO A 20 14.24 -79.78 -3.17
CA PRO A 20 13.77 -79.22 -1.89
C PRO A 20 12.25 -78.99 -1.83
N TRP A 21 11.61 -78.91 -3.00
CA TRP A 21 10.16 -78.85 -3.19
C TRP A 21 9.37 -80.01 -2.56
N ARG A 22 9.95 -81.19 -2.32
CA ARG A 22 9.24 -82.32 -1.70
C ARG A 22 9.10 -82.24 -0.17
N ARG A 23 9.86 -81.38 0.52
CA ARG A 23 9.87 -81.25 1.99
C ARG A 23 8.96 -80.15 2.57
N LEU A 24 8.45 -79.23 1.74
CA LEU A 24 7.55 -78.18 2.22
C LEU A 24 6.16 -78.77 2.57
N PRO A 25 5.61 -78.48 3.77
CA PRO A 25 4.21 -78.78 4.07
C PRO A 25 3.29 -78.07 3.07
N LYS A 26 2.05 -78.55 2.86
CA LYS A 26 1.12 -77.99 1.86
C LYS A 26 1.01 -76.45 1.97
N GLY A 27 0.97 -75.90 3.19
CA GLY A 27 0.98 -74.46 3.43
C GLY A 27 2.28 -73.74 3.01
N GLY A 28 3.44 -74.36 3.15
CA GLY A 28 4.73 -73.79 2.70
C GLY A 28 4.88 -73.75 1.17
N LYS A 29 4.28 -74.70 0.46
CA LYS A 29 4.23 -74.67 -1.01
C LYS A 29 3.30 -73.57 -1.52
N ILE A 30 2.15 -73.40 -0.86
CA ILE A 30 1.21 -72.33 -1.15
C ILE A 30 1.86 -70.97 -0.89
N ALA A 31 2.59 -70.81 0.22
CA ALA A 31 3.31 -69.58 0.52
C ALA A 31 4.36 -69.22 -0.55
N VAL A 32 5.16 -70.18 -1.01
CA VAL A 32 6.15 -69.95 -2.08
C VAL A 32 5.48 -69.60 -3.42
N ILE A 33 4.33 -70.22 -3.74
CA ILE A 33 3.56 -69.89 -4.95
C ILE A 33 2.96 -68.48 -4.83
N VAL A 34 2.39 -68.12 -3.68
CA VAL A 34 1.83 -66.78 -3.43
C VAL A 34 2.91 -65.70 -3.52
N VAL A 35 4.08 -65.91 -2.90
CA VAL A 35 5.23 -64.99 -3.02
C VAL A 35 5.70 -64.89 -4.48
N GLY A 36 5.73 -66.00 -5.22
CA GLY A 36 6.06 -65.99 -6.65
C GLY A 36 5.05 -65.20 -7.49
N ILE A 37 3.76 -65.33 -7.23
CA ILE A 37 2.70 -64.58 -7.91
C ILE A 37 2.80 -63.08 -7.57
N LEU A 38 3.01 -62.74 -6.29
CA LEU A 38 3.21 -61.35 -5.87
C LEU A 38 4.46 -60.72 -6.51
N ALA A 39 5.56 -61.47 -6.62
CA ALA A 39 6.75 -60.99 -7.31
C ALA A 39 6.52 -60.76 -8.81
N VAL A 40 5.78 -61.65 -9.49
CA VAL A 40 5.41 -61.47 -10.89
C VAL A 40 4.45 -60.28 -11.06
N LEU A 41 3.47 -60.11 -10.18
CA LEU A 41 2.57 -58.96 -10.20
C LEU A 41 3.33 -57.65 -9.94
N ALA A 42 4.30 -57.63 -9.02
CA ALA A 42 5.15 -56.48 -8.78
C ALA A 42 6.03 -56.15 -10.01
N VAL A 43 6.57 -57.16 -10.69
CA VAL A 43 7.32 -56.97 -11.96
C VAL A 43 6.40 -56.45 -13.06
N LEU A 44 5.19 -57.00 -13.22
CA LEU A 44 4.22 -56.52 -14.21
C LEU A 44 3.76 -55.09 -13.90
N ALA A 45 3.53 -54.76 -12.63
CA ALA A 45 3.21 -53.41 -12.20
C ALA A 45 4.38 -52.43 -12.45
N ALA A 46 5.62 -52.85 -12.17
CA ALA A 46 6.81 -52.06 -12.47
C ALA A 46 6.99 -51.82 -13.97
N LEU A 47 6.79 -52.84 -14.80
CA LEU A 47 6.83 -52.71 -16.27
C LEU A 47 5.71 -51.80 -16.78
N TYR A 48 4.52 -51.90 -16.18
CA TYR A 48 3.38 -51.06 -16.49
C TYR A 48 3.63 -49.58 -16.18
N VAL A 49 4.06 -49.30 -14.95
CA VAL A 49 4.43 -47.94 -14.52
C VAL A 49 5.57 -47.42 -15.38
N ASN A 50 6.62 -48.22 -15.62
CA ASN A 50 7.72 -47.80 -16.49
C ASN A 50 7.26 -47.46 -17.92
N GLY A 51 6.33 -48.24 -18.49
CA GLY A 51 5.76 -47.95 -19.80
C GLY A 51 4.95 -46.65 -19.85
N LYS A 52 4.27 -46.28 -18.77
CA LYS A 52 3.62 -44.96 -18.63
C LYS A 52 4.64 -43.84 -18.51
N LEU A 53 5.68 -44.06 -17.71
CA LEU A 53 6.75 -43.08 -17.50
C LEU A 53 7.60 -42.85 -18.75
N ASP A 54 7.62 -43.79 -19.69
CA ASP A 54 8.24 -43.62 -21.02
C ASP A 54 7.48 -42.60 -21.90
N LEU A 55 6.26 -42.19 -21.52
CA LEU A 55 5.49 -41.17 -22.24
C LEU A 55 5.93 -39.74 -21.92
N LEU A 56 6.57 -39.53 -20.77
CA LEU A 56 7.01 -38.20 -20.34
C LEU A 56 8.21 -37.70 -21.13
N ARG A 57 8.28 -36.38 -21.31
CA ARG A 57 9.44 -35.70 -21.88
C ARG A 57 10.37 -35.28 -20.74
N TYR A 58 11.51 -35.95 -20.63
CA TYR A 58 12.52 -35.65 -19.62
C TYR A 58 13.52 -34.65 -20.14
N ASP A 59 13.72 -33.57 -19.40
CA ASP A 59 14.62 -32.48 -19.77
C ASP A 59 15.17 -31.80 -18.52
N ASP A 60 16.45 -31.49 -18.48
CA ASP A 60 17.10 -30.91 -17.30
C ASP A 60 16.79 -29.41 -17.10
N GLY A 61 16.05 -28.82 -18.04
CA GLY A 61 15.57 -27.45 -18.03
C GLY A 61 16.59 -26.43 -18.55
N SER A 62 17.72 -26.85 -19.11
CA SER A 62 18.72 -25.94 -19.65
C SER A 62 18.50 -25.64 -21.13
N VAL A 63 18.78 -24.41 -21.56
CA VAL A 63 18.75 -24.00 -22.97
C VAL A 63 20.16 -23.92 -23.56
N SER A 64 20.30 -24.18 -24.86
CA SER A 64 21.61 -24.16 -25.54
C SER A 64 22.12 -22.76 -25.87
N GLU A 65 21.22 -21.79 -26.02
CA GLU A 65 21.54 -20.40 -26.35
C GLU A 65 20.59 -19.45 -25.60
N MET A 66 21.11 -18.30 -25.18
CA MET A 66 20.32 -17.27 -24.50
C MET A 66 19.38 -16.59 -25.49
N GLY A 67 18.10 -16.46 -25.14
CA GLY A 67 17.13 -15.71 -25.92
C GLY A 67 17.22 -14.19 -25.77
N GLU A 68 16.76 -13.45 -26.79
CA GLU A 68 16.63 -11.99 -26.76
C GLU A 68 15.22 -11.55 -26.33
N ILE A 69 15.10 -10.39 -25.68
CA ILE A 69 13.83 -9.81 -25.22
C ILE A 69 13.70 -8.40 -25.78
N GLY A 70 12.57 -8.11 -26.43
CA GLY A 70 12.27 -6.80 -26.98
C GLY A 70 11.89 -5.76 -25.91
N ALA A 71 12.09 -4.48 -26.22
CA ALA A 71 11.81 -3.36 -25.32
C ALA A 71 10.34 -2.88 -25.32
N ASP A 72 9.47 -3.47 -26.17
CA ASP A 72 8.13 -2.98 -26.49
C ASP A 72 6.98 -3.74 -25.78
N GLU A 73 7.22 -4.27 -24.58
CA GLU A 73 6.20 -5.00 -23.82
C GLU A 73 5.23 -4.07 -23.08
N ASP A 74 3.92 -4.33 -23.19
CA ASP A 74 2.86 -3.62 -22.46
C ASP A 74 3.09 -3.70 -20.94
N GLN A 75 3.42 -2.57 -20.31
CA GLN A 75 3.67 -2.47 -18.87
C GLN A 75 2.42 -1.94 -18.15
N ASP A 76 1.60 -2.86 -17.66
CA ASP A 76 0.45 -2.57 -16.78
C ASP A 76 0.80 -3.05 -15.37
N LEU A 77 1.71 -2.34 -14.71
CA LEU A 77 2.14 -2.63 -13.33
C LEU A 77 1.39 -1.73 -12.35
N ASP A 78 0.93 -2.33 -11.26
CA ASP A 78 0.36 -1.59 -10.15
C ASP A 78 1.49 -0.88 -9.38
N GLY A 79 1.64 0.42 -9.61
CA GLY A 79 2.66 1.25 -8.96
C GLY A 79 2.38 1.61 -7.50
N THR A 80 1.33 1.06 -6.88
CA THR A 80 0.99 1.32 -5.48
C THR A 80 1.78 0.37 -4.55
N GLY A 81 3.04 0.72 -4.28
CA GLY A 81 3.93 -0.15 -3.53
C GLY A 81 5.12 0.56 -2.90
N LEU A 82 5.92 -0.20 -2.15
CA LEU A 82 7.16 0.25 -1.51
C LEU A 82 8.06 1.01 -2.51
N THR A 83 8.78 2.03 -2.07
CA THR A 83 9.79 2.69 -2.92
C THR A 83 11.17 2.17 -2.53
N HIS A 84 11.84 1.48 -3.44
CA HIS A 84 13.21 1.00 -3.25
C HIS A 84 14.16 2.03 -3.85
N THR A 85 15.05 2.61 -3.05
CA THR A 85 16.00 3.65 -3.48
C THR A 85 17.43 3.12 -3.62
N GLU A 86 17.63 1.84 -3.33
CA GLU A 86 18.92 1.18 -3.51
C GLU A 86 19.14 0.93 -5.01
N SER A 87 20.31 1.28 -5.54
CA SER A 87 20.65 1.00 -6.94
C SER A 87 20.72 -0.50 -7.22
N GLU A 88 20.97 -1.31 -6.18
CA GLU A 88 21.09 -2.76 -6.27
C GLU A 88 19.99 -3.44 -5.45
N MET A 89 19.48 -4.57 -5.96
CA MET A 89 18.55 -5.43 -5.23
C MET A 89 19.32 -6.22 -4.18
N THR A 90 18.93 -6.07 -2.92
CA THR A 90 19.51 -6.82 -1.80
C THR A 90 18.87 -8.20 -1.71
N MET A 91 19.63 -9.21 -2.14
CA MET A 91 19.21 -10.60 -2.11
C MET A 91 19.36 -11.20 -0.70
N PRO A 92 18.48 -12.12 -0.29
CA PRO A 92 18.65 -12.83 0.97
C PRO A 92 19.96 -13.65 0.98
N GLU A 93 20.72 -13.57 2.08
CA GLU A 93 21.88 -14.43 2.29
C GLU A 93 21.45 -15.75 2.95
N GLY A 94 21.85 -16.89 2.38
CA GLY A 94 21.55 -18.20 2.96
C GLY A 94 21.59 -19.33 1.93
N SER A 95 21.34 -20.56 2.41
CA SER A 95 20.97 -21.67 1.54
C SER A 95 19.46 -21.84 1.57
N PRO A 96 18.82 -22.16 0.44
CA PRO A 96 17.37 -22.35 0.37
C PRO A 96 16.87 -23.31 1.44
N PHE A 97 15.80 -22.92 2.15
CA PHE A 97 15.20 -23.76 3.18
C PHE A 97 14.53 -24.99 2.56
N SER A 98 14.64 -26.13 3.23
CA SER A 98 13.98 -27.37 2.81
C SER A 98 13.54 -28.24 3.99
N ASP A 99 12.56 -29.10 3.72
CA ASP A 99 12.05 -30.12 4.64
C ASP A 99 11.84 -31.42 3.85
N ASP A 100 12.39 -32.54 4.32
CA ASP A 100 12.30 -33.85 3.66
C ASP A 100 10.86 -34.37 3.48
N SER A 101 9.89 -33.80 4.19
CA SER A 101 8.47 -34.14 4.10
C SER A 101 7.65 -33.26 3.16
N VAL A 102 8.27 -32.21 2.61
CA VAL A 102 7.62 -31.24 1.71
C VAL A 102 8.33 -31.26 0.36
N LEU A 103 7.58 -31.56 -0.70
CA LEU A 103 8.10 -31.56 -2.07
C LEU A 103 7.61 -30.32 -2.82
N ASN A 104 8.54 -29.49 -3.28
CA ASN A 104 8.26 -28.25 -4.00
C ASN A 104 8.48 -28.43 -5.51
N ILE A 105 7.40 -28.31 -6.28
CA ILE A 105 7.41 -28.48 -7.74
C ILE A 105 7.03 -27.16 -8.40
N LEU A 106 7.91 -26.61 -9.24
CA LEU A 106 7.59 -25.44 -10.03
C LEU A 106 6.77 -25.83 -11.28
N LEU A 107 5.48 -25.48 -11.29
CA LEU A 107 4.62 -25.58 -12.46
C LEU A 107 4.80 -24.33 -13.35
N ILE A 108 5.27 -24.55 -14.58
CA ILE A 108 5.59 -23.52 -15.55
C ILE A 108 4.60 -23.61 -16.72
N GLY A 109 3.83 -22.55 -16.93
CA GLY A 109 3.00 -22.36 -18.11
C GLY A 109 3.76 -21.55 -19.17
N THR A 110 3.99 -22.13 -20.34
CA THR A 110 4.78 -21.49 -21.41
C THR A 110 3.95 -21.03 -22.60
N ASP A 111 4.26 -19.83 -23.08
CA ASP A 111 3.79 -19.26 -24.35
C ASP A 111 4.85 -19.52 -25.44
N GLU A 112 4.59 -20.51 -26.29
CA GLU A 112 5.50 -20.99 -27.33
C GLU A 112 5.41 -20.06 -28.55
N ARG A 113 6.15 -18.94 -28.56
CA ARG A 113 6.18 -17.95 -29.65
C ARG A 113 6.95 -18.43 -30.90
N THR A 114 6.62 -19.62 -31.41
CA THR A 114 7.29 -20.22 -32.57
C THR A 114 6.83 -19.61 -33.90
N GLU A 115 7.59 -19.75 -35.00
CA GLU A 115 7.18 -19.26 -36.33
C GLU A 115 5.89 -19.92 -36.86
N ALA A 116 5.55 -21.13 -36.39
CA ALA A 116 4.26 -21.75 -36.66
C ALA A 116 3.08 -21.04 -35.94
N VAL A 117 3.39 -20.23 -34.93
CA VAL A 117 2.47 -19.56 -33.99
C VAL A 117 2.53 -18.02 -34.09
N ASN A 118 3.47 -17.45 -34.86
CA ASN A 118 3.67 -16.01 -35.00
C ASN A 118 2.98 -15.38 -36.23
N ASP A 119 2.40 -16.17 -37.13
CA ASP A 119 1.56 -15.61 -38.18
C ASP A 119 0.16 -15.36 -37.61
N ALA A 120 -0.57 -14.36 -38.10
CA ALA A 120 -1.96 -14.10 -37.70
C ALA A 120 -2.89 -15.33 -37.87
N ASP A 121 -2.37 -16.38 -38.53
CA ASP A 121 -2.96 -17.69 -38.69
C ASP A 121 -2.81 -18.67 -37.51
N ALA A 122 -1.98 -18.41 -36.49
CA ALA A 122 -1.83 -19.27 -35.33
C ALA A 122 -3.12 -19.45 -34.52
N PHE A 123 -3.92 -18.39 -34.46
CA PHE A 123 -5.26 -18.41 -33.87
C PHE A 123 -6.28 -19.14 -34.76
N THR A 124 -6.03 -19.24 -36.07
CA THR A 124 -6.81 -20.06 -37.01
C THR A 124 -6.43 -21.55 -36.96
N HIS A 125 -5.20 -21.87 -36.55
CA HIS A 125 -4.67 -23.24 -36.40
C HIS A 125 -4.78 -23.80 -34.97
N LEU A 126 -5.11 -22.98 -33.97
CA LEU A 126 -5.60 -23.50 -32.68
C LEU A 126 -6.85 -24.36 -32.87
N ASN A 127 -7.69 -24.14 -33.88
CA ASN A 127 -8.77 -25.08 -34.21
C ASN A 127 -8.29 -26.42 -34.85
N GLN A 128 -6.98 -26.60 -35.03
CA GLN A 128 -6.32 -27.82 -35.53
C GLN A 128 -5.47 -28.49 -34.43
N LEU A 129 -5.89 -28.43 -33.15
CA LEU A 129 -5.35 -29.28 -32.08
C LEU A 129 -5.68 -30.77 -32.35
N ASP A 130 -5.01 -31.36 -33.34
CA ASP A 130 -5.15 -32.77 -33.70
C ASP A 130 -4.12 -33.68 -32.99
N GLY A 131 -3.28 -33.10 -32.13
CA GLY A 131 -2.28 -33.83 -31.36
C GLY A 131 -1.07 -34.29 -32.18
N THR A 132 -0.81 -33.69 -33.34
CA THR A 132 0.41 -33.93 -34.14
C THR A 132 1.67 -33.37 -33.46
N GLU A 133 2.85 -33.93 -33.78
CA GLU A 133 4.16 -33.52 -33.23
C GLU A 133 4.34 -31.98 -33.29
N ASP A 134 4.04 -31.37 -34.44
CA ASP A 134 4.19 -29.93 -34.69
C ASP A 134 3.41 -29.01 -33.72
N THR A 135 2.35 -29.50 -33.06
CA THR A 135 1.55 -28.70 -32.12
C THR A 135 1.92 -28.93 -30.65
N THR A 136 2.71 -29.97 -30.36
CA THR A 136 3.04 -30.37 -28.97
C THR A 136 4.49 -30.09 -28.60
N GLU A 137 5.33 -29.60 -29.52
CA GLU A 137 6.74 -29.29 -29.24
C GLU A 137 6.90 -28.17 -28.19
N PHE A 138 7.95 -28.30 -27.38
CA PHE A 138 8.38 -27.28 -26.44
C PHE A 138 9.53 -26.52 -27.09
N SER A 139 9.38 -25.20 -27.18
CA SER A 139 10.38 -24.30 -27.75
C SER A 139 11.33 -23.79 -26.66
N ASP A 140 12.61 -23.67 -27.00
CA ASP A 140 13.58 -22.94 -26.17
C ASP A 140 13.36 -21.41 -26.26
N ASP A 141 12.49 -20.95 -27.18
CA ASP A 141 12.05 -19.56 -27.37
C ASP A 141 10.79 -19.16 -26.59
N ALA A 142 10.36 -20.00 -25.66
CA ALA A 142 9.14 -19.72 -24.91
C ALA A 142 9.37 -18.70 -23.78
N ARG A 143 8.25 -18.16 -23.28
CA ARG A 143 8.21 -17.34 -22.06
C ARG A 143 7.36 -18.00 -20.98
N SER A 144 7.78 -17.91 -19.73
CA SER A 144 7.07 -18.48 -18.58
C SER A 144 6.12 -17.49 -17.93
N ASP A 145 5.04 -17.16 -18.64
CA ASP A 145 4.03 -16.18 -18.22
C ASP A 145 3.15 -16.65 -17.04
N SER A 146 3.29 -17.91 -16.62
CA SER A 146 2.67 -18.51 -15.43
C SER A 146 3.69 -19.33 -14.66
N MET A 147 3.93 -18.98 -13.40
CA MET A 147 4.81 -19.71 -12.48
C MET A 147 4.07 -19.98 -11.18
N ILE A 148 3.90 -21.25 -10.83
CA ILE A 148 3.19 -21.67 -9.63
C ILE A 148 4.04 -22.72 -8.90
N LEU A 149 4.47 -22.41 -7.68
CA LEU A 149 5.10 -23.37 -6.81
C LEU A 149 4.01 -24.26 -6.18
N VAL A 150 4.00 -25.52 -6.60
CA VAL A 150 3.12 -26.57 -6.07
C VAL A 150 3.89 -27.30 -4.98
N SER A 151 3.53 -27.04 -3.73
CA SER A 151 4.14 -27.68 -2.58
C SER A 151 3.23 -28.79 -2.07
N LEU A 152 3.76 -30.01 -2.05
CA LEU A 152 3.09 -31.22 -1.60
C LEU A 152 3.62 -31.59 -0.22
N ASP A 153 2.78 -31.43 0.79
CA ASP A 153 3.07 -31.95 2.12
C ASP A 153 2.72 -33.43 2.16
N ILE A 154 3.75 -34.28 2.10
CA ILE A 154 3.60 -35.74 2.02
C ILE A 154 3.04 -36.30 3.33
N LYS A 155 3.34 -35.65 4.46
CA LYS A 155 3.00 -36.13 5.80
C LYS A 155 1.55 -35.82 6.13
N ASP A 156 1.12 -34.59 5.89
CA ASP A 156 -0.20 -34.09 6.28
C ASP A 156 -1.21 -34.08 5.11
N HIS A 157 -0.76 -34.48 3.91
CA HIS A 157 -1.58 -34.58 2.69
C HIS A 157 -2.26 -33.27 2.31
N VAL A 158 -1.49 -32.17 2.32
CA VAL A 158 -1.95 -30.83 1.94
C VAL A 158 -1.28 -30.42 0.64
N ILE A 159 -2.05 -29.79 -0.26
CA ILE A 159 -1.52 -29.14 -1.46
C ILE A 159 -1.54 -27.63 -1.25
N ARG A 160 -0.39 -27.00 -1.42
CA ARG A 160 -0.22 -25.55 -1.34
C ARG A 160 0.21 -25.02 -2.70
N LEU A 161 -0.55 -24.07 -3.25
CA LEU A 161 -0.29 -23.45 -4.55
C LEU A 161 0.14 -21.99 -4.33
N VAL A 162 1.39 -21.68 -4.62
CA VAL A 162 1.93 -20.31 -4.55
C VAL A 162 2.20 -19.79 -5.94
N SER A 163 1.39 -18.85 -6.41
CA SER A 163 1.69 -18.18 -7.67
C SER A 163 2.77 -17.12 -7.49
N ILE A 164 3.74 -17.08 -8.39
CA ILE A 164 4.76 -16.05 -8.46
C ILE A 164 4.40 -15.12 -9.61
N GLU A 165 4.18 -13.84 -9.30
CA GLU A 165 3.79 -12.83 -10.28
C GLU A 165 4.93 -12.63 -11.29
N ARG A 166 4.60 -12.62 -12.59
CA ARG A 166 5.59 -12.71 -13.68
C ARG A 166 6.53 -11.50 -13.77
N GLY A 167 6.05 -10.32 -13.38
CA GLY A 167 6.74 -9.04 -13.34
C GLY A 167 7.53 -8.82 -12.05
N THR A 168 7.62 -9.82 -11.17
CA THR A 168 8.56 -9.81 -10.03
C THR A 168 9.98 -9.59 -10.53
N GLY A 169 10.61 -8.51 -10.11
CA GLY A 169 12.00 -8.19 -10.42
C GLY A 169 12.93 -9.15 -9.71
N VAL A 170 13.89 -9.70 -10.43
CA VAL A 170 14.89 -10.64 -9.91
C VAL A 170 16.26 -10.38 -10.57
N PRO A 171 17.38 -10.76 -9.93
CA PRO A 171 18.68 -10.70 -10.57
C PRO A 171 18.79 -11.71 -11.73
N ILE A 172 19.56 -11.35 -12.76
CA ILE A 172 19.92 -12.27 -13.84
C ILE A 172 21.12 -13.10 -13.40
N LEU A 173 20.90 -14.36 -13.00
CA LEU A 173 21.93 -15.25 -12.46
C LEU A 173 22.79 -15.93 -13.54
N LEU A 174 23.27 -15.14 -14.51
CA LEU A 174 24.17 -15.56 -15.59
C LEU A 174 25.46 -14.74 -15.58
N ASP A 175 26.57 -15.37 -15.96
CA ASP A 175 27.88 -14.70 -16.04
C ASP A 175 27.82 -13.49 -16.99
N GLY A 176 28.28 -12.32 -16.54
CA GLY A 176 28.31 -11.08 -17.32
C GLY A 176 27.07 -10.19 -17.19
N TYR A 177 26.09 -10.58 -16.38
CA TYR A 177 24.90 -9.79 -16.04
C TYR A 177 24.89 -9.35 -14.57
N GLU A 178 26.05 -9.26 -13.92
CA GLU A 178 26.16 -8.86 -12.52
C GLU A 178 25.57 -7.44 -12.30
N GLY A 179 24.66 -7.32 -11.34
CA GLY A 179 23.95 -6.07 -11.06
C GLY A 179 22.82 -5.74 -12.05
N GLN A 180 22.47 -6.66 -12.96
CA GLN A 180 21.32 -6.51 -13.85
C GLN A 180 20.10 -7.27 -13.33
N TYR A 181 18.93 -6.69 -13.55
CA TYR A 181 17.67 -7.18 -13.04
C TYR A 181 16.61 -7.18 -14.13
N ASP A 182 15.74 -8.18 -14.11
CA ASP A 182 14.63 -8.27 -15.05
C ASP A 182 13.43 -8.98 -14.41
N TRP A 183 12.31 -9.04 -15.12
CA TRP A 183 11.16 -9.83 -14.74
C TRP A 183 11.53 -11.31 -14.60
N ILE A 184 11.01 -11.95 -13.57
CA ILE A 184 11.24 -13.38 -13.32
C ILE A 184 10.79 -14.26 -14.48
N THR A 185 9.77 -13.87 -15.27
CA THR A 185 9.37 -14.60 -16.50
C THR A 185 10.47 -14.65 -17.56
N HIS A 186 11.39 -13.69 -17.57
CA HIS A 186 12.49 -13.62 -18.53
C HIS A 186 13.60 -14.61 -18.23
N THR A 187 13.75 -15.04 -16.98
CA THR A 187 14.74 -16.05 -16.58
C THR A 187 14.58 -17.36 -17.37
N PHE A 188 13.34 -17.72 -17.73
CA PHE A 188 13.07 -18.87 -18.58
C PHE A 188 13.64 -18.69 -19.98
N ARG A 189 13.51 -17.51 -20.56
CA ARG A 189 14.04 -17.21 -21.89
C ARG A 189 15.57 -17.17 -21.91
N TYR A 190 16.18 -16.79 -20.78
CA TYR A 190 17.63 -16.71 -20.64
C TYR A 190 18.31 -18.05 -20.38
N GLY A 191 17.70 -18.92 -19.59
CA GLY A 191 18.35 -20.12 -19.08
C GLY A 191 17.42 -21.33 -18.87
N GLY A 192 16.20 -21.26 -19.40
CA GLY A 192 15.18 -22.30 -19.30
C GLY A 192 14.61 -22.47 -17.90
N ALA A 193 13.92 -23.59 -17.70
CA ALA A 193 13.34 -23.96 -16.40
C ALA A 193 14.41 -24.04 -15.30
N LYS A 194 15.63 -24.44 -15.64
CA LYS A 194 16.74 -24.58 -14.69
C LYS A 194 17.16 -23.24 -14.07
N LEU A 195 17.32 -22.21 -14.89
CA LEU A 195 17.62 -20.87 -14.38
C LEU A 195 16.43 -20.29 -13.62
N THR A 196 15.21 -20.55 -14.09
CA THR A 196 13.98 -20.09 -13.41
C THR A 196 13.87 -20.68 -12.00
N MET A 197 14.06 -22.00 -11.87
CA MET A 197 14.09 -22.70 -10.57
C MET A 197 15.14 -22.09 -9.66
N LYS A 198 16.39 -22.00 -10.14
CA LYS A 198 17.49 -21.42 -9.36
C LYS A 198 17.20 -20.00 -8.90
N THR A 199 16.61 -19.18 -9.77
CA THR A 199 16.26 -17.81 -9.43
C THR A 199 15.21 -17.77 -8.33
N ILE A 200 14.19 -18.63 -8.38
CA ILE A 200 13.20 -18.76 -7.31
C ILE A 200 13.86 -19.22 -6.01
N GLU A 201 14.75 -20.21 -6.07
CA GLU A 201 15.50 -20.70 -4.90
C GLU A 201 16.30 -19.59 -4.23
N ASP A 202 17.06 -18.83 -5.01
CA ASP A 202 17.93 -17.76 -4.51
C ASP A 202 17.11 -16.53 -4.03
N CYS A 203 16.01 -16.19 -4.70
CA CYS A 203 15.17 -15.02 -4.35
C CYS A 203 14.24 -15.30 -3.15
N PHE A 204 13.55 -16.43 -3.17
CA PHE A 204 12.54 -16.78 -2.17
C PHE A 204 13.08 -17.68 -1.05
N ASN A 205 14.37 -18.05 -1.12
CA ASN A 205 15.08 -18.81 -0.10
C ASN A 205 14.32 -20.09 0.33
N VAL A 206 13.77 -20.80 -0.66
CA VAL A 206 13.10 -22.10 -0.51
C VAL A 206 13.58 -23.03 -1.62
N GLN A 207 13.76 -24.31 -1.30
CA GLN A 207 14.19 -25.29 -2.29
C GLN A 207 13.09 -25.52 -3.35
N VAL A 208 13.48 -25.65 -4.61
CA VAL A 208 12.60 -26.04 -5.72
C VAL A 208 13.13 -27.34 -6.29
N ASP A 209 12.51 -28.46 -5.93
CA ASP A 209 13.05 -29.80 -6.22
C ASP A 209 12.99 -30.14 -7.71
N HIS A 210 11.85 -29.83 -8.33
CA HIS A 210 11.57 -30.20 -9.72
C HIS A 210 10.71 -29.16 -10.42
N TYR A 211 10.65 -29.25 -11.75
CA TYR A 211 9.69 -28.49 -12.53
C TYR A 211 8.78 -29.38 -13.37
N VAL A 212 7.61 -28.84 -13.69
CA VAL A 212 6.65 -29.39 -14.65
C VAL A 212 6.30 -28.26 -15.62
N ARG A 213 6.56 -28.45 -16.91
CA ARG A 213 6.26 -27.46 -17.95
C ARG A 213 5.07 -27.91 -18.79
N VAL A 214 4.16 -26.98 -19.04
CA VAL A 214 2.92 -27.15 -19.82
C VAL A 214 2.77 -25.94 -20.74
N ASN A 215 2.54 -26.16 -22.04
CA ASN A 215 2.21 -25.07 -22.96
C ASN A 215 0.69 -24.91 -23.14
N PHE A 216 0.25 -23.90 -23.91
CA PHE A 216 -1.18 -23.66 -24.13
C PHE A 216 -1.93 -24.85 -24.76
N ASN A 217 -1.29 -25.59 -25.68
CA ASN A 217 -1.91 -26.77 -26.27
C ASN A 217 -2.07 -27.89 -25.23
N SER A 218 -1.00 -28.19 -24.50
CA SER A 218 -1.01 -29.15 -23.40
C SER A 218 -2.10 -28.80 -22.39
N PHE A 219 -2.25 -27.53 -22.02
CA PHE A 219 -3.30 -27.06 -21.12
C PHE A 219 -4.71 -27.39 -21.63
N VAL A 220 -5.03 -27.05 -22.89
CA VAL A 220 -6.35 -27.31 -23.47
C VAL A 220 -6.66 -28.81 -23.46
N GLN A 221 -5.70 -29.62 -23.91
CA GLN A 221 -5.85 -31.07 -23.95
C GLN A 221 -5.97 -31.69 -22.56
N ILE A 222 -5.26 -31.18 -21.54
CA ILE A 222 -5.38 -31.64 -20.15
C ILE A 222 -6.79 -31.36 -19.62
N VAL A 223 -7.31 -30.15 -19.83
CA VAL A 223 -8.66 -29.77 -19.39
C VAL A 223 -9.73 -30.61 -20.10
N ASP A 224 -9.61 -30.80 -21.41
CA ASP A 224 -10.53 -31.66 -22.16
C ASP A 224 -10.44 -33.13 -21.71
N ALA A 225 -9.25 -33.61 -21.35
CA ALA A 225 -9.03 -34.98 -20.90
C ALA A 225 -9.67 -35.27 -19.54
N VAL A 226 -9.76 -34.28 -18.64
CA VAL A 226 -10.55 -34.40 -17.40
C VAL A 226 -12.05 -34.20 -17.63
N GLY A 227 -12.46 -33.90 -18.86
CA GLY A 227 -13.85 -33.73 -19.26
C GLY A 227 -14.39 -32.32 -19.06
N GLY A 228 -13.53 -31.30 -19.13
CA GLY A 228 -13.88 -29.90 -18.87
C GLY A 228 -13.82 -29.52 -17.38
N VAL A 229 -14.10 -28.25 -17.09
CA VAL A 229 -14.09 -27.69 -15.72
C VAL A 229 -15.32 -26.85 -15.44
N ASP A 230 -15.85 -26.94 -14.23
CA ASP A 230 -16.95 -26.10 -13.76
C ASP A 230 -16.42 -24.86 -13.06
N LEU A 231 -16.81 -23.67 -13.53
CA LEU A 231 -16.39 -22.37 -12.99
C LEU A 231 -17.58 -21.44 -12.80
N ASP A 232 -17.57 -20.65 -11.73
CA ASP A 232 -18.52 -19.56 -11.51
C ASP A 232 -17.89 -18.24 -11.94
N ILE A 233 -18.49 -17.56 -12.92
CA ILE A 233 -17.92 -16.35 -13.54
C ILE A 233 -18.82 -15.12 -13.32
N THR A 234 -18.19 -13.97 -13.16
CA THR A 234 -18.88 -12.68 -13.00
C THR A 234 -19.50 -12.19 -14.31
N GLU A 235 -20.39 -11.20 -14.22
CA GLU A 235 -20.99 -10.55 -15.39
C GLU A 235 -19.94 -9.94 -16.33
N MET A 236 -18.89 -9.35 -15.74
CA MET A 236 -17.82 -8.71 -16.50
C MET A 236 -16.93 -9.73 -17.22
N GLU A 237 -16.65 -10.88 -16.58
CA GLU A 237 -15.90 -11.98 -17.21
C GLU A 237 -16.68 -12.63 -18.34
N ALA A 238 -18.00 -12.86 -18.15
CA ALA A 238 -18.86 -13.39 -19.20
C ALA A 238 -18.89 -12.46 -20.43
N LYS A 239 -19.03 -11.14 -20.21
CA LYS A 239 -18.96 -10.13 -21.29
C LYS A 239 -17.63 -10.14 -22.03
N ALA A 240 -16.52 -10.31 -21.31
CA ALA A 240 -15.19 -10.35 -21.91
C ALA A 240 -14.96 -11.60 -22.76
N LEU A 241 -15.40 -12.76 -22.27
CA LEU A 241 -15.36 -14.03 -23.02
C LEU A 241 -16.28 -14.00 -24.24
N ASN A 242 -17.41 -13.30 -24.15
CA ASN A 242 -18.34 -13.09 -25.25
C ASN A 242 -17.93 -11.95 -26.21
N TRP A 243 -16.74 -11.38 -26.03
CA TRP A 243 -16.20 -10.29 -26.88
C TRP A 243 -17.05 -9.00 -26.89
N GLU A 244 -17.89 -8.80 -25.87
CA GLU A 244 -18.68 -7.58 -25.70
C GLU A 244 -17.86 -6.42 -25.14
N VAL A 245 -16.71 -6.73 -24.53
CA VAL A 245 -15.70 -5.77 -24.10
C VAL A 245 -14.34 -6.15 -24.70
N PRO A 246 -13.44 -5.18 -24.98
CA PRO A 246 -12.12 -5.47 -25.51
C PRO A 246 -11.37 -6.44 -24.59
N SER A 247 -10.91 -7.56 -25.15
CA SER A 247 -10.10 -8.56 -24.47
C SER A 247 -8.82 -8.81 -25.26
N ASN A 248 -7.72 -9.08 -24.57
CA ASN A 248 -6.47 -9.54 -25.19
C ASN A 248 -6.52 -11.05 -25.51
N SER A 249 -7.62 -11.71 -25.18
CA SER A 249 -7.84 -13.14 -25.39
C SER A 249 -8.39 -13.38 -26.81
N MET A 250 -7.54 -13.75 -27.78
CA MET A 250 -7.88 -13.77 -29.21
C MET A 250 -8.66 -15.01 -29.74
N LEU A 251 -9.16 -15.90 -28.88
CA LEU A 251 -9.95 -17.08 -29.30
C LEU A 251 -11.46 -16.88 -29.15
N ILE A 252 -12.22 -17.27 -30.17
CA ILE A 252 -13.68 -17.33 -30.11
C ILE A 252 -14.08 -18.54 -29.27
N VAL A 253 -14.79 -18.30 -28.18
CA VAL A 253 -15.37 -19.34 -27.32
C VAL A 253 -16.88 -19.44 -27.56
N ASN A 254 -17.50 -20.51 -27.05
CA ASN A 254 -18.95 -20.59 -27.00
C ASN A 254 -19.52 -19.48 -26.11
N HIS A 255 -20.79 -19.11 -26.34
CA HIS A 255 -21.45 -18.12 -25.50
C HIS A 255 -21.51 -18.61 -24.05
N VAL A 256 -21.09 -17.76 -23.12
CA VAL A 256 -21.11 -18.02 -21.67
C VAL A 256 -22.01 -17.03 -20.96
N ASP A 257 -22.70 -17.46 -19.92
CA ASP A 257 -23.58 -16.61 -19.12
C ASP A 257 -22.90 -16.24 -17.79
N PRO A 258 -23.26 -15.14 -17.12
CA PRO A 258 -22.82 -14.90 -15.74
C PRO A 258 -23.33 -16.01 -14.80
N GLY A 259 -22.49 -16.45 -13.87
CA GLY A 259 -22.78 -17.54 -12.94
C GLY A 259 -22.05 -18.85 -13.28
N PRO A 260 -22.56 -20.01 -12.87
CA PRO A 260 -21.91 -21.30 -13.08
C PRO A 260 -21.94 -21.73 -14.55
N ASN A 261 -20.78 -22.06 -15.09
CA ASN A 261 -20.59 -22.56 -16.44
C ASN A 261 -19.66 -23.78 -16.46
N HIS A 262 -19.83 -24.61 -17.49
CA HIS A 262 -18.93 -25.71 -17.78
C HIS A 262 -18.06 -25.35 -18.97
N PHE A 263 -16.75 -25.26 -18.77
CA PHE A 263 -15.78 -24.84 -19.77
C PHE A 263 -15.02 -26.03 -20.34
N ASP A 264 -14.91 -26.06 -21.67
CA ASP A 264 -13.92 -26.85 -22.38
C ASP A 264 -12.51 -26.23 -22.23
N GLY A 265 -11.48 -26.92 -22.68
CA GLY A 265 -10.10 -26.50 -22.53
C GLY A 265 -9.82 -25.14 -23.17
N TYR A 266 -10.43 -24.82 -24.31
CA TYR A 266 -10.27 -23.51 -24.95
C TYR A 266 -10.90 -22.39 -24.13
N THR A 267 -12.12 -22.59 -23.65
CA THR A 267 -12.84 -21.60 -22.84
C THR A 267 -12.12 -21.38 -21.51
N ALA A 268 -11.63 -22.45 -20.89
CA ALA A 268 -10.81 -22.38 -19.68
C ALA A 268 -9.48 -21.63 -19.92
N LEU A 269 -8.80 -21.87 -21.05
CA LEU A 269 -7.57 -21.16 -21.41
C LEU A 269 -7.84 -19.67 -21.60
N GLN A 270 -8.94 -19.33 -22.26
CA GLN A 270 -9.34 -17.95 -22.50
C GLN A 270 -9.69 -17.22 -21.20
N TYR A 271 -10.40 -17.88 -20.30
CA TYR A 271 -10.68 -17.39 -18.95
C TYR A 271 -9.39 -17.12 -18.17
N ALA A 272 -8.44 -18.06 -18.17
CA ALA A 272 -7.15 -17.93 -17.50
C ALA A 272 -6.23 -16.84 -18.11
N ARG A 273 -6.57 -16.32 -19.30
CA ARG A 273 -5.80 -15.29 -20.02
C ARG A 273 -6.43 -13.90 -20.03
N LEU A 274 -7.61 -13.71 -19.44
CA LEU A 274 -8.26 -12.39 -19.36
C LEU A 274 -7.36 -11.38 -18.63
N ARG A 275 -7.18 -10.18 -19.24
CA ARG A 275 -6.36 -9.06 -18.71
C ARG A 275 -7.07 -7.71 -18.78
N LYS A 276 -7.73 -7.38 -19.90
CA LYS A 276 -8.30 -6.04 -20.18
C LYS A 276 -9.48 -5.62 -19.30
N ILE A 277 -10.04 -6.53 -18.51
CA ILE A 277 -11.14 -6.23 -17.59
C ILE A 277 -10.66 -5.86 -16.18
N ASP A 278 -9.39 -6.11 -15.87
CA ASP A 278 -8.78 -5.91 -14.55
C ASP A 278 -7.25 -5.82 -14.66
N ASN A 279 -6.50 -6.48 -13.77
CA ASN A 279 -5.05 -6.40 -13.64
C ASN A 279 -4.40 -7.80 -13.62
N ASP A 280 -3.06 -7.85 -13.67
CA ASP A 280 -2.28 -9.10 -13.74
C ASP A 280 -2.58 -10.04 -12.55
N TRP A 281 -2.76 -9.48 -11.35
CA TRP A 281 -3.11 -10.21 -10.12
C TRP A 281 -4.39 -11.03 -10.25
N LYS A 282 -5.43 -10.48 -10.87
CA LYS A 282 -6.67 -11.22 -11.13
C LYS A 282 -6.48 -12.32 -12.16
N ARG A 283 -5.60 -12.16 -13.15
CA ARG A 283 -5.23 -13.27 -14.05
C ARG A 283 -4.58 -14.42 -13.29
N VAL A 284 -3.65 -14.12 -12.39
CA VAL A 284 -2.97 -15.11 -11.55
C VAL A 284 -3.96 -15.88 -10.65
N GLU A 285 -4.96 -15.20 -10.10
CA GLU A 285 -6.06 -15.84 -9.35
C GLU A 285 -6.88 -16.80 -10.23
N ARG A 286 -7.24 -16.40 -11.46
CA ARG A 286 -7.97 -17.27 -12.41
C ARG A 286 -7.20 -18.52 -12.78
N GLN A 287 -5.88 -18.43 -12.99
CA GLN A 287 -5.04 -19.58 -13.29
C GLN A 287 -5.11 -20.65 -12.18
N ARG A 288 -4.98 -20.25 -10.92
CA ARG A 288 -5.13 -21.16 -9.78
C ARG A 288 -6.55 -21.70 -9.63
N THR A 289 -7.56 -20.87 -9.94
CA THR A 289 -8.96 -21.29 -9.96
C THR A 289 -9.20 -22.43 -10.95
N VAL A 290 -8.62 -22.36 -12.16
CA VAL A 290 -8.71 -23.45 -13.13
C VAL A 290 -7.98 -24.71 -12.65
N ILE A 291 -6.78 -24.57 -12.07
CA ILE A 291 -6.05 -25.73 -11.51
C ILE A 291 -6.89 -26.42 -10.44
N LYS A 292 -7.49 -25.66 -9.53
CA LYS A 292 -8.40 -26.21 -8.51
C LYS A 292 -9.58 -26.94 -9.15
N ALA A 293 -10.22 -26.35 -10.16
CA ALA A 293 -11.33 -26.99 -10.86
C ALA A 293 -10.93 -28.29 -11.57
N VAL A 294 -9.72 -28.36 -12.14
CA VAL A 294 -9.16 -29.61 -12.69
C VAL A 294 -8.96 -30.66 -11.60
N LEU A 295 -8.43 -30.29 -10.43
CA LEU A 295 -8.28 -31.18 -9.28
C LEU A 295 -9.64 -31.68 -8.77
N ASP A 296 -10.62 -30.79 -8.68
CA ASP A 296 -11.99 -31.11 -8.28
C ASP A 296 -12.65 -32.09 -9.25
N GLN A 297 -12.35 -31.99 -10.54
CA GLN A 297 -12.90 -32.89 -11.55
C GLN A 297 -12.36 -34.33 -11.43
N VAL A 298 -11.10 -34.49 -11.02
CA VAL A 298 -10.45 -35.80 -10.88
C VAL A 298 -10.56 -36.39 -9.47
N GLN A 299 -11.07 -35.63 -8.49
CA GLN A 299 -11.11 -36.06 -7.07
C GLN A 299 -11.90 -37.37 -6.85
N ASN A 300 -12.90 -37.64 -7.70
CA ASN A 300 -13.75 -38.83 -7.65
C ASN A 300 -13.43 -39.85 -8.75
N ALA A 301 -12.37 -39.65 -9.52
CA ALA A 301 -12.01 -40.52 -10.63
C ALA A 301 -11.58 -41.90 -10.10
N SER A 302 -12.09 -42.95 -10.75
CA SER A 302 -11.64 -44.32 -10.49
C SER A 302 -10.20 -44.53 -10.93
N VAL A 303 -9.54 -45.56 -10.40
CA VAL A 303 -8.17 -45.94 -10.80
C VAL A 303 -8.04 -46.13 -12.32
N MET A 304 -9.10 -46.60 -12.99
CA MET A 304 -9.11 -46.79 -14.44
C MET A 304 -9.23 -45.47 -15.21
N GLU A 305 -10.01 -44.52 -14.69
CA GLU A 305 -10.13 -43.17 -15.26
C GLU A 305 -8.84 -42.39 -15.08
N LEU A 306 -8.23 -42.45 -13.89
CA LEU A 306 -6.90 -41.87 -13.63
C LEU A 306 -5.83 -42.48 -14.53
N ASP A 307 -5.86 -43.81 -14.72
CA ASP A 307 -4.92 -44.47 -15.60
C ASP A 307 -5.05 -44.03 -17.07
N ASN A 308 -6.28 -43.92 -17.56
CA ASN A 308 -6.56 -43.41 -18.90
C ASN A 308 -6.14 -41.94 -19.03
N LEU A 309 -6.41 -41.14 -18.00
CA LEU A 309 -6.01 -39.74 -17.95
C LEU A 309 -4.49 -39.59 -18.03
N LEU A 310 -3.74 -40.41 -17.30
CA LEU A 310 -2.27 -40.42 -17.36
C LEU A 310 -1.74 -40.75 -18.77
N ASN A 311 -2.41 -41.60 -19.55
CA ASN A 311 -1.99 -41.84 -20.95
C ASN A 311 -2.07 -40.57 -21.80
N THR A 312 -3.03 -39.70 -21.50
CA THR A 312 -3.26 -38.46 -22.25
C THR A 312 -2.40 -37.32 -21.74
N ILE A 313 -2.25 -37.20 -20.42
CA ILE A 313 -1.55 -36.07 -19.78
C ILE A 313 -0.02 -36.22 -19.86
N LEU A 314 0.52 -37.41 -19.58
CA LEU A 314 1.98 -37.59 -19.48
C LEU A 314 2.75 -37.16 -20.75
N PRO A 315 2.28 -37.44 -21.98
CA PRO A 315 2.92 -36.94 -23.21
C PRO A 315 2.97 -35.41 -23.36
N LEU A 316 2.10 -34.69 -22.65
CA LEU A 316 1.89 -33.25 -22.79
C LEU A 316 2.75 -32.42 -21.82
N ILE A 317 3.57 -33.09 -21.01
CA ILE A 317 4.37 -32.49 -19.93
C ILE A 317 5.86 -32.69 -20.20
N GLN A 318 6.65 -31.65 -19.92
CA GLN A 318 8.11 -31.73 -19.82
C GLN A 318 8.56 -31.55 -18.36
N THR A 319 9.56 -32.31 -17.91
CA THR A 319 10.01 -32.30 -16.51
C THR A 319 11.45 -32.79 -16.31
N ASN A 320 12.10 -32.38 -15.23
CA ASN A 320 13.39 -32.93 -14.77
C ASN A 320 13.27 -34.07 -13.75
N PHE A 321 12.06 -34.51 -13.38
CA PHE A 321 11.89 -35.66 -12.50
C PHE A 321 12.56 -36.92 -13.06
N THR A 322 13.07 -37.79 -12.19
CA THR A 322 13.45 -39.15 -12.57
C THR A 322 12.23 -40.06 -12.60
N LYS A 323 12.30 -41.14 -13.40
CA LYS A 323 11.26 -42.18 -13.42
C LYS A 323 10.93 -42.74 -12.02
N SER A 324 11.95 -42.91 -11.18
CA SER A 324 11.77 -43.38 -9.80
C SER A 324 10.98 -42.43 -8.93
N GLU A 325 11.21 -41.11 -9.06
CA GLU A 325 10.51 -40.10 -8.27
C GLU A 325 9.04 -40.00 -8.69
N ILE A 326 8.75 -40.00 -9.99
CA ILE A 326 7.36 -39.99 -10.48
C ILE A 326 6.64 -41.28 -10.10
N ALA A 327 7.30 -42.44 -10.17
CA ALA A 327 6.73 -43.69 -9.68
C ALA A 327 6.36 -43.61 -8.19
N ALA A 328 7.19 -42.96 -7.37
CA ALA A 328 6.90 -42.74 -5.96
C ALA A 328 5.71 -41.80 -5.76
N LEU A 329 5.61 -40.71 -6.52
CA LEU A 329 4.48 -39.79 -6.49
C LEU A 329 3.17 -40.45 -6.91
N LEU A 330 3.18 -41.28 -7.96
CA LEU A 330 2.00 -42.03 -8.41
C LEU A 330 1.46 -42.98 -7.32
N VAL A 331 2.33 -43.50 -6.46
CA VAL A 331 1.92 -44.32 -5.30
C VAL A 331 1.26 -43.47 -4.21
N GLN A 332 1.70 -42.22 -4.05
CA GLN A 332 1.14 -41.27 -3.07
C GLN A 332 -0.12 -40.56 -3.57
N LEU A 333 -0.34 -40.50 -4.88
CA LEU A 333 -1.43 -39.78 -5.55
C LEU A 333 -2.82 -40.01 -4.91
N PRO A 334 -3.22 -41.25 -4.51
CA PRO A 334 -4.50 -41.45 -3.83
C PRO A 334 -4.66 -40.71 -2.49
N GLY A 335 -3.57 -40.40 -1.78
CA GLY A 335 -3.58 -39.65 -0.53
C GLY A 335 -3.86 -38.16 -0.73
N PHE A 336 -3.63 -37.65 -1.94
CA PHE A 336 -3.89 -36.26 -2.32
C PHE A 336 -5.22 -36.07 -3.08
N LEU A 337 -5.97 -37.14 -3.36
CA LEU A 337 -7.30 -37.01 -3.97
C LEU A 337 -8.30 -36.46 -2.94
N GLY A 338 -8.88 -35.30 -3.24
CA GLY A 338 -9.86 -34.63 -2.36
C GLY A 338 -9.24 -33.99 -1.11
N CYS A 339 -7.92 -33.74 -1.11
CA CYS A 339 -7.27 -32.97 -0.06
C CYS A 339 -7.62 -31.48 -0.14
N ASP A 340 -7.41 -30.77 0.97
CA ASP A 340 -7.55 -29.32 0.98
C ASP A 340 -6.45 -28.67 0.12
N VAL A 341 -6.85 -27.68 -0.69
CA VAL A 341 -5.95 -26.95 -1.59
C VAL A 341 -5.90 -25.51 -1.13
N GLN A 342 -4.78 -25.13 -0.51
CA GLN A 342 -4.52 -23.77 -0.04
C GLN A 342 -3.74 -22.99 -1.09
N GLN A 343 -3.96 -21.69 -1.14
CA GLN A 343 -3.43 -20.86 -2.23
C GLN A 343 -2.91 -19.52 -1.72
N MET A 344 -1.78 -19.08 -2.25
CA MET A 344 -1.18 -17.77 -1.99
C MET A 344 -0.60 -17.19 -3.29
N SER A 345 -0.37 -15.89 -3.32
CA SER A 345 0.34 -15.21 -4.41
C SER A 345 1.53 -14.48 -3.81
N LEU A 346 2.64 -14.42 -4.56
CA LEU A 346 3.82 -13.66 -4.21
C LEU A 346 4.18 -12.71 -5.36
N PRO A 347 4.71 -11.52 -5.06
CA PRO A 347 4.85 -10.96 -3.71
C PRO A 347 3.50 -10.70 -3.01
N LEU A 348 3.46 -10.68 -1.68
CA LEU A 348 2.24 -10.36 -0.93
C LEU A 348 1.85 -8.90 -1.15
N GLN A 349 0.55 -8.61 -1.24
CA GLN A 349 0.06 -7.25 -1.42
C GLN A 349 0.66 -6.30 -0.36
N GLY A 350 1.16 -5.15 -0.83
CA GLY A 350 1.79 -4.11 0.00
C GLY A 350 3.17 -4.47 0.58
N THR A 351 3.70 -5.64 0.24
CA THR A 351 5.08 -6.07 0.57
C THR A 351 6.04 -5.94 -0.61
N TYR A 352 5.69 -5.17 -1.64
CA TYR A 352 6.54 -4.96 -2.80
C TYR A 352 6.42 -3.51 -3.29
N GLY A 353 7.46 -3.07 -3.97
CA GLY A 353 7.59 -1.80 -4.63
C GLY A 353 7.66 -1.86 -6.13
N ILE A 354 8.08 -0.76 -6.74
CA ILE A 354 8.49 -0.72 -8.15
C ILE A 354 9.95 -0.30 -8.24
N ARG A 355 10.71 -0.99 -9.09
CA ARG A 355 12.05 -0.59 -9.52
C ARG A 355 12.16 -0.62 -11.05
N THR A 356 13.21 0.00 -11.57
CA THR A 356 13.56 -0.08 -12.98
C THR A 356 14.74 -1.03 -13.15
N GLY A 357 14.63 -2.03 -14.02
CA GLY A 357 15.74 -2.91 -14.37
C GLY A 357 16.19 -2.74 -15.81
N MET A 358 16.69 -3.82 -16.40
CA MET A 358 17.29 -3.83 -17.74
C MET A 358 16.31 -3.26 -18.78
N ASP A 359 16.84 -2.44 -19.71
CA ASP A 359 16.08 -1.76 -20.77
C ASP A 359 14.97 -0.81 -20.27
N ASP A 360 15.20 -0.14 -19.12
CA ASP A 360 14.25 0.79 -18.49
C ASP A 360 12.90 0.14 -18.12
N ARG A 361 12.87 -1.20 -17.97
CA ARG A 361 11.65 -1.96 -17.66
C ARG A 361 11.28 -1.79 -16.18
N LEU A 362 10.04 -1.37 -15.92
CA LEU A 362 9.50 -1.35 -14.55
C LEU A 362 9.25 -2.78 -14.09
N MET A 363 9.47 -3.08 -12.82
CA MET A 363 9.25 -4.41 -12.22
C MET A 363 8.87 -4.30 -10.75
N TYR A 364 8.16 -5.29 -10.22
CA TYR A 364 7.88 -5.34 -8.79
C TYR A 364 9.17 -5.62 -8.02
N ASP A 365 9.47 -4.83 -6.99
CA ASP A 365 10.64 -5.02 -6.12
C ASP A 365 10.17 -5.55 -4.76
N PRO A 366 10.24 -6.86 -4.49
CA PRO A 366 9.69 -7.42 -3.26
C PRO A 366 10.52 -7.03 -2.04
N ASP A 367 9.88 -6.81 -0.90
CA ASP A 367 10.54 -6.99 0.39
C ASP A 367 10.82 -8.49 0.55
N TRP A 368 12.02 -8.89 0.15
CA TRP A 368 12.43 -10.29 0.18
C TRP A 368 12.32 -10.88 1.58
N VAL A 369 12.66 -10.15 2.64
CA VAL A 369 12.61 -10.67 4.00
C VAL A 369 11.18 -11.04 4.40
N VAL A 370 10.21 -10.15 4.14
CA VAL A 370 8.80 -10.39 4.45
C VAL A 370 8.23 -11.51 3.59
N ASN A 371 8.50 -11.50 2.28
CA ASN A 371 7.97 -12.50 1.35
C ASN A 371 8.56 -13.90 1.56
N ILE A 372 9.85 -14.00 1.89
CA ILE A 372 10.51 -15.26 2.26
C ILE A 372 9.91 -15.81 3.54
N LYS A 373 9.76 -14.96 4.56
CA LYS A 373 9.21 -15.40 5.85
C LYS A 373 7.77 -15.88 5.68
N ALA A 374 6.97 -15.14 4.91
CA ALA A 374 5.62 -15.51 4.57
C ALA A 374 5.55 -16.86 3.83
N LEU A 375 6.39 -17.03 2.81
CA LEU A 375 6.46 -18.28 2.05
C LEU A 375 6.85 -19.46 2.94
N GLN A 376 7.90 -19.31 3.75
CA GLN A 376 8.36 -20.38 4.63
C GLN A 376 7.30 -20.73 5.69
N ASP A 377 6.61 -19.72 6.23
CA ASP A 377 5.51 -19.96 7.17
C ASP A 377 4.34 -20.71 6.52
N PHE A 378 3.98 -20.33 5.29
CA PHE A 378 2.92 -20.98 4.54
C PHE A 378 3.28 -22.43 4.20
N LEU A 379 4.51 -22.69 3.76
CA LEU A 379 4.92 -24.01 3.29
C LEU A 379 5.26 -24.98 4.42
N TYR A 380 5.90 -24.52 5.51
CA TYR A 380 6.56 -25.41 6.47
C TYR A 380 6.10 -25.27 7.92
N ASN A 381 5.40 -24.20 8.28
CA ASN A 381 5.02 -23.92 9.67
C ASN A 381 3.51 -24.04 9.92
N ASP A 382 2.80 -24.81 9.09
CA ASP A 382 1.35 -25.07 9.18
C ASP A 382 0.47 -23.82 9.26
N LYS A 383 0.95 -22.66 8.78
CA LYS A 383 0.14 -21.46 8.69
C LYS A 383 -0.68 -21.46 7.42
N THR A 384 -1.94 -21.08 7.54
CA THR A 384 -2.84 -20.78 6.42
C THR A 384 -2.38 -19.52 5.68
N ALA A 385 -2.85 -19.33 4.44
CA ALA A 385 -2.57 -18.11 3.68
C ALA A 385 -3.06 -16.88 4.44
N GLU A 386 -4.23 -16.98 5.10
CA GLU A 386 -4.79 -15.92 5.92
C GLU A 386 -3.91 -15.58 7.14
N GLU A 387 -3.37 -16.57 7.85
CA GLU A 387 -2.48 -16.35 9.00
C GLU A 387 -1.13 -15.75 8.59
N VAL A 388 -0.63 -16.14 7.42
CA VAL A 388 0.61 -15.57 6.87
C VAL A 388 0.41 -14.13 6.44
N ILE A 389 -0.68 -13.85 5.73
CA ILE A 389 -1.07 -12.49 5.36
C ILE A 389 -1.27 -11.68 6.65
N ALA A 390 -1.99 -12.20 7.65
CA ALA A 390 -2.21 -11.56 8.95
C ALA A 390 -0.93 -11.21 9.73
N ALA A 391 0.11 -12.03 9.58
CA ALA A 391 1.38 -11.83 10.27
C ALA A 391 2.36 -10.88 9.55
N THR A 392 2.04 -10.37 8.36
CA THR A 392 2.89 -9.37 7.68
C THR A 392 2.84 -8.02 8.42
N PRO A 393 3.89 -7.19 8.36
CA PRO A 393 3.95 -5.90 9.05
C PRO A 393 2.74 -4.97 8.77
N GLU A 394 2.16 -5.04 7.57
CA GLU A 394 0.94 -4.31 7.22
C GLU A 394 -0.34 -4.91 7.83
N THR A 395 -0.39 -6.21 8.05
CA THR A 395 -1.59 -6.86 8.62
C THR A 395 -1.53 -6.97 10.14
N ALA A 396 -0.34 -7.00 10.74
CA ALA A 396 -0.14 -6.67 12.16
C ALA A 396 -0.48 -5.19 12.44
N ALA A 397 -0.28 -4.30 11.46
CA ALA A 397 -0.77 -2.91 11.51
C ALA A 397 -2.30 -2.80 11.33
N ALA A 398 -2.93 -3.73 10.61
CA ALA A 398 -4.39 -3.88 10.58
C ALA A 398 -4.95 -4.52 11.87
N GLU A 399 -4.20 -5.41 12.51
CA GLU A 399 -4.52 -6.03 13.81
C GLU A 399 -4.40 -5.00 14.96
N ALA A 400 -3.43 -4.07 14.87
CA ALA A 400 -3.31 -2.92 15.76
C ALA A 400 -4.42 -1.87 15.55
N ALA A 401 -5.12 -1.89 14.40
CA ALA A 401 -6.29 -1.05 14.11
C ALA A 401 -7.63 -1.59 14.66
N GLY A 402 -7.64 -2.73 15.35
CA GLY A 402 -8.74 -3.14 16.23
C GLY A 402 -9.82 -4.05 15.63
N GLU A 403 -9.45 -5.20 15.08
CA GLU A 403 -10.29 -6.41 15.14
C GLU A 403 -9.48 -7.61 15.66
N LEU A 404 -9.82 -8.08 16.88
CA LEU A 404 -9.44 -9.34 17.57
C LEU A 404 -8.14 -9.44 18.43
N VAL A 405 -8.16 -8.86 19.65
CA VAL A 405 -7.86 -9.45 20.99
C VAL A 405 -6.63 -10.42 21.23
N ILE A 406 -5.64 -9.88 21.99
CA ILE A 406 -4.75 -10.43 23.06
C ILE A 406 -3.51 -11.31 22.69
N ALA A 407 -2.28 -10.79 22.89
CA ALA A 407 -1.40 -11.03 24.07
C ALA A 407 0.02 -10.45 23.91
N THR A 408 0.46 -9.72 24.95
CA THR A 408 1.72 -8.98 25.16
C THR A 408 3.00 -9.81 25.31
N ARG A 409 4.19 -9.26 24.93
CA ARG A 409 5.39 -9.27 25.81
C ARG A 409 6.59 -8.37 25.43
N GLU A 410 7.04 -7.65 26.46
CA GLU A 410 8.35 -7.08 26.90
C GLU A 410 9.58 -6.98 25.98
N SER A 411 10.19 -5.79 26.06
CA SER A 411 11.40 -5.27 25.45
C SER A 411 12.71 -5.58 26.21
N ALA A 412 13.85 -5.43 25.51
CA ALA A 412 15.18 -5.29 26.09
C ALA A 412 16.01 -4.22 25.32
N ASP A 413 16.62 -3.33 26.10
CA ASP A 413 17.41 -2.13 25.79
C ASP A 413 18.73 -2.35 25.04
N VAL A 414 19.05 -1.50 24.04
CA VAL A 414 20.42 -1.09 23.65
C VAL A 414 20.39 0.34 23.07
N THR A 415 21.00 1.30 23.75
CA THR A 415 21.06 2.74 23.40
C THR A 415 21.91 3.05 22.16
N ASN A 416 21.32 3.79 21.20
CA ASN A 416 21.93 4.29 19.95
C ASN A 416 22.24 5.82 20.05
N PRO A 417 23.43 6.32 19.63
CA PRO A 417 23.75 7.76 19.59
C PRO A 417 22.77 8.63 18.79
N VAL A 418 22.08 8.06 17.81
CA VAL A 418 21.02 8.74 17.05
C VAL A 418 19.74 8.89 17.89
N GLU A 419 19.49 7.95 18.80
CA GLU A 419 18.39 7.98 19.77
C GLU A 419 18.58 9.13 20.79
N GLU A 420 19.84 9.45 21.13
CA GLU A 420 20.20 10.60 21.97
C GLU A 420 20.00 11.96 21.27
N TYR A 421 20.20 12.04 19.96
CA TYR A 421 19.90 13.25 19.17
C TYR A 421 18.39 13.41 18.96
N ASN A 422 17.70 12.34 18.54
CA ASN A 422 16.26 12.34 18.30
C ASN A 422 15.47 12.64 19.57
N SER A 423 15.87 12.11 20.73
CA SER A 423 15.23 12.44 22.01
C SER A 423 15.44 13.89 22.45
N LYS A 424 16.43 14.59 21.90
CA LYS A 424 16.75 15.98 22.24
C LYS A 424 16.10 17.01 21.29
N TYR A 425 15.81 16.62 20.04
CA TYR A 425 15.37 17.55 18.99
C TYR A 425 14.09 17.12 18.22
N LEU A 426 13.61 15.89 18.40
CA LEU A 426 12.38 15.38 17.77
C LEU A 426 11.33 15.05 18.84
N HIS A 427 10.19 15.75 18.79
CA HIS A 427 9.07 15.46 19.68
C HIS A 427 8.03 14.62 18.92
N ARG A 428 7.86 13.36 19.33
CA ARG A 428 6.85 12.47 18.75
C ARG A 428 5.49 12.82 19.36
N ILE A 429 4.57 13.31 18.54
CA ILE A 429 3.18 13.49 18.94
C ILE A 429 2.46 12.17 18.68
N ASP A 430 2.31 11.37 19.72
CA ASP A 430 1.14 10.50 19.82
C ASP A 430 -0.11 11.41 19.83
N MET A 431 -1.19 11.05 19.13
CA MET A 431 -2.44 11.81 19.25
C MET A 431 -3.02 11.82 20.68
N THR A 432 -2.46 11.03 21.61
CA THR A 432 -2.68 11.18 23.06
C THR A 432 -1.64 12.02 23.80
N TYR A 433 -0.47 12.27 23.21
CA TYR A 433 0.56 13.18 23.72
C TYR A 433 0.08 14.62 23.64
N ALA A 434 0.24 15.33 24.75
CA ALA A 434 -0.37 16.61 24.93
C ALA A 434 0.71 17.69 24.70
N LEU A 435 0.71 18.39 23.54
CA LEU A 435 1.71 19.44 23.21
C LEU A 435 2.00 20.36 24.41
N ASP A 436 3.25 20.69 24.71
CA ASP A 436 3.62 21.57 25.81
C ASP A 436 4.34 22.85 25.34
N ALA A 437 4.76 23.71 26.26
CA ALA A 437 5.36 25.00 25.90
C ALA A 437 6.76 24.84 25.28
N SER A 438 7.49 23.81 25.71
CA SER A 438 8.79 23.45 25.12
C SER A 438 8.66 22.94 23.70
N ASP A 439 7.47 22.62 23.21
CA ASP A 439 7.25 22.23 21.83
C ASP A 439 7.28 23.42 20.85
N PHE A 440 7.02 24.64 21.33
CA PHE A 440 6.84 25.79 20.43
C PHE A 440 8.02 26.75 20.36
N GLY A 441 9.00 26.63 21.27
CA GLY A 441 10.14 27.55 21.28
C GLY A 441 10.13 28.43 22.52
N SER A 442 10.29 29.73 22.30
CA SER A 442 10.06 30.75 23.30
C SER A 442 8.63 30.73 23.84
N ASP A 443 8.49 30.75 25.17
CA ASP A 443 7.20 30.93 25.84
C ASP A 443 6.62 32.35 25.61
N GLU A 444 7.37 33.24 24.95
CA GLU A 444 7.01 34.64 24.75
C GLU A 444 6.33 34.94 23.39
N TYR A 445 6.09 33.93 22.54
CA TYR A 445 5.36 34.16 21.28
C TYR A 445 3.98 34.74 21.55
N ARG A 446 3.65 35.75 20.74
CA ARG A 446 2.34 36.39 20.78
C ARG A 446 1.43 35.87 19.67
N VAL A 447 2.00 35.48 18.54
CA VAL A 447 1.24 35.08 17.36
C VAL A 447 1.73 33.71 16.91
N PHE A 448 0.80 32.81 16.63
CA PHE A 448 1.04 31.50 16.03
C PHE A 448 0.33 31.52 14.68
N VAL A 449 1.04 31.26 13.59
CA VAL A 449 0.47 31.24 12.24
C VAL A 449 0.63 29.83 11.68
N ALA A 450 -0.50 29.15 11.47
CA ALA A 450 -0.56 27.72 11.17
C ALA A 450 -1.23 27.45 9.81
N ASP A 451 -0.61 26.58 9.03
CA ASP A 451 -1.09 26.12 7.72
C ASP A 451 -2.41 25.33 7.82
N THR A 452 -3.44 25.70 7.07
CA THR A 452 -4.74 25.01 7.02
C THR A 452 -4.86 23.91 5.99
N ASP A 453 -4.15 24.00 4.87
CA ASP A 453 -4.31 23.10 3.74
C ASP A 453 -3.68 21.74 4.03
N ASN A 454 -2.57 21.80 4.77
CA ASN A 454 -1.84 20.63 5.17
C ASN A 454 -2.31 20.07 6.52
N LEU A 455 -2.70 20.86 7.54
CA LEU A 455 -3.27 20.35 8.81
C LEU A 455 -4.60 19.59 8.61
N ARG A 456 -4.55 18.40 7.99
CA ARG A 456 -5.67 17.56 7.56
C ARG A 456 -6.21 16.80 8.76
N GLY A 457 -6.89 17.53 9.63
CA GLY A 457 -7.56 16.96 10.78
C GLY A 457 -8.04 18.03 11.73
N ASN A 458 -9.36 18.09 11.96
CA ASN A 458 -9.93 18.96 12.98
C ASN A 458 -9.51 18.54 14.41
N GLU A 459 -9.00 17.32 14.59
CA GLU A 459 -8.41 16.83 15.83
C GLU A 459 -7.10 17.57 16.17
N LEU A 460 -6.18 17.70 15.21
CA LEU A 460 -4.92 18.42 15.40
C LEU A 460 -5.12 19.92 15.63
N ARG A 461 -6.06 20.54 14.91
CA ARG A 461 -6.46 21.93 15.17
C ARG A 461 -7.04 22.09 16.58
N GLY A 462 -7.82 21.11 17.04
CA GLY A 462 -8.33 21.06 18.40
C GLY A 462 -7.21 20.94 19.44
N ALA A 463 -6.25 20.04 19.22
CA ALA A 463 -5.09 19.85 20.09
C ALA A 463 -4.22 21.12 20.17
N LEU A 464 -3.95 21.76 19.03
CA LEU A 464 -3.21 23.02 18.96
C LEU A 464 -3.92 24.13 19.73
N ILE A 465 -5.24 24.28 19.56
CA ILE A 465 -6.05 25.26 20.31
C ILE A 465 -6.01 24.96 21.80
N ASP A 466 -6.18 23.68 22.19
CA ASP A 466 -6.19 23.26 23.59
C ASP A 466 -4.87 23.62 24.30
N LYS A 467 -3.74 23.55 23.60
CA LYS A 467 -2.41 23.77 24.18
C LYS A 467 -1.96 25.22 24.12
N LEU A 468 -2.24 25.91 23.03
CA LEU A 468 -1.99 27.34 22.95
C LEU A 468 -2.89 28.14 23.91
N TYR A 469 -4.01 27.58 24.35
CA TYR A 469 -4.78 28.15 25.46
C TYR A 469 -3.94 28.35 26.73
N SER A 470 -3.12 27.37 27.12
CA SER A 470 -2.20 27.52 28.27
C SER A 470 -1.12 28.57 28.04
N ALA A 471 -0.69 28.78 26.79
CA ALA A 471 0.28 29.80 26.38
C ALA A 471 -0.34 31.22 26.27
N GLY A 472 -1.60 31.40 26.67
CA GLY A 472 -2.24 32.72 26.64
C GLY A 472 -2.91 33.08 25.31
N VAL A 473 -3.04 32.13 24.37
CA VAL A 473 -3.87 32.34 23.18
C VAL A 473 -5.33 32.43 23.58
N ARG A 474 -5.97 33.53 23.18
CA ARG A 474 -7.40 33.80 23.40
C ARG A 474 -8.12 34.16 22.11
N VAL A 475 -7.39 34.27 20.99
CA VAL A 475 -7.94 34.64 19.69
C VAL A 475 -7.58 33.58 18.68
N VAL A 476 -8.57 33.08 17.93
CA VAL A 476 -8.37 32.13 16.83
C VAL A 476 -8.90 32.77 15.55
N ALA A 477 -8.05 32.92 14.53
CA ALA A 477 -8.43 33.44 13.23
C ALA A 477 -8.57 32.31 12.21
N VAL A 478 -9.63 32.35 11.39
CA VAL A 478 -9.95 31.33 10.37
C VAL A 478 -10.06 31.96 8.97
N PRO A 479 -9.71 31.25 7.88
CA PRO A 479 -9.67 31.82 6.52
C PRO A 479 -11.04 31.84 5.81
N ASP A 480 -12.14 31.98 6.57
CA ASP A 480 -13.51 31.80 6.05
C ASP A 480 -14.24 33.12 5.72
N GLY A 481 -13.57 34.27 5.86
CA GLY A 481 -14.15 35.60 5.67
C GLY A 481 -14.62 36.26 6.97
N ALA A 482 -14.57 37.59 6.99
CA ALA A 482 -14.83 38.42 8.18
C ALA A 482 -16.22 38.21 8.81
N ALA A 483 -17.28 38.03 8.00
CA ALA A 483 -18.63 37.76 8.52
C ALA A 483 -18.77 36.33 9.06
N ALA A 484 -18.11 35.35 8.44
CA ALA A 484 -18.07 33.99 8.98
C ALA A 484 -17.40 33.98 10.36
N GLY A 485 -16.30 34.71 10.53
CA GLY A 485 -15.63 34.89 11.82
C GLY A 485 -16.52 35.46 12.92
N VAL A 486 -17.36 36.45 12.60
CA VAL A 486 -18.33 37.03 13.55
C VAL A 486 -19.36 35.99 14.02
N LEU A 487 -19.80 35.10 13.14
CA LEU A 487 -20.74 34.04 13.47
C LEU A 487 -20.08 33.00 14.39
N LEU A 488 -18.85 32.61 14.07
CA LEU A 488 -18.07 31.71 14.90
C LEU A 488 -17.78 32.31 16.28
N ASP A 489 -17.37 33.59 16.33
CA ASP A 489 -17.09 34.30 17.58
C ASP A 489 -18.31 34.34 18.48
N ASN A 490 -19.48 34.67 17.93
CA ASN A 490 -20.71 34.66 18.71
C ASN A 490 -21.04 33.27 19.25
N TYR A 491 -20.79 32.21 18.50
CA TYR A 491 -20.95 30.85 19.03
C TYR A 491 -19.94 30.56 20.15
N LEU A 492 -18.65 30.85 19.98
CA LEU A 492 -17.64 30.62 21.00
C LEU A 492 -17.90 31.44 22.28
N GLN A 493 -18.41 32.66 22.14
CA GLN A 493 -18.75 33.55 23.25
C GLN A 493 -20.06 33.13 23.95
N THR A 494 -21.11 32.80 23.21
CA THR A 494 -22.48 32.66 23.76
C THR A 494 -23.02 31.23 23.82
N GLY A 495 -22.46 30.31 23.03
CA GLY A 495 -23.01 28.97 22.81
C GLY A 495 -24.22 28.93 21.86
N ASN A 496 -24.47 30.00 21.09
CA ASN A 496 -25.59 30.05 20.15
C ASN A 496 -25.39 29.11 18.96
N THR A 497 -26.05 27.95 18.97
CA THR A 497 -25.94 26.93 17.93
C THR A 497 -26.43 27.41 16.55
N GLY A 498 -27.38 28.35 16.49
CA GLY A 498 -27.81 28.96 15.23
C GLY A 498 -26.73 29.81 14.56
N SER A 499 -25.80 30.39 15.35
CA SER A 499 -24.61 31.05 14.83
C SER A 499 -23.59 30.05 14.30
N LEU A 500 -23.39 28.92 15.00
CA LEU A 500 -22.55 27.83 14.51
C LEU A 500 -23.09 27.26 13.19
N ASP A 501 -24.37 26.92 13.11
CA ASP A 501 -25.01 26.41 11.88
C ASP A 501 -24.87 27.40 10.72
N SER A 502 -24.92 28.70 11.03
CA SER A 502 -24.73 29.75 10.02
C SER A 502 -23.29 29.87 9.56
N TYR A 503 -22.31 29.73 10.45
CA TYR A 503 -20.89 29.63 10.10
C TYR A 503 -20.62 28.39 9.24
N LEU A 504 -21.06 27.20 9.68
CA LEU A 504 -20.87 25.93 8.96
C LEU A 504 -21.49 25.97 7.56
N SER A 505 -22.58 26.73 7.36
CA SER A 505 -23.19 26.88 6.04
C SER A 505 -22.30 27.57 5.01
N VAL A 506 -21.27 28.33 5.44
CA VAL A 506 -20.28 28.99 4.58
C VAL A 506 -19.28 27.98 4.04
N LEU A 507 -18.96 26.94 4.82
CA LEU A 507 -17.97 25.93 4.49
C LEU A 507 -18.44 24.95 3.38
N PRO A 508 -17.50 24.36 2.61
CA PRO A 508 -17.73 23.20 1.76
C PRO A 508 -18.44 22.06 2.52
N ALA A 509 -19.30 21.30 1.84
CA ALA A 509 -20.19 20.34 2.49
C ALA A 509 -19.44 19.21 3.24
N ASP A 510 -18.36 18.74 2.64
CA ASP A 510 -17.41 17.76 3.15
C ASP A 510 -16.65 18.21 4.41
N ARG A 511 -16.56 19.52 4.67
CA ARG A 511 -15.85 20.08 5.84
C ARG A 511 -16.77 20.42 7.03
N ARG A 512 -18.10 20.34 6.88
CA ARG A 512 -19.04 20.86 7.88
C ARG A 512 -19.08 20.05 9.16
N ASP A 513 -19.14 18.73 9.04
CA ASP A 513 -19.29 17.85 10.21
C ASP A 513 -18.04 17.88 11.07
N SER A 514 -16.87 17.85 10.43
CA SER A 514 -15.60 17.93 11.15
C SER A 514 -15.39 19.31 11.79
N ALA A 515 -15.75 20.41 11.11
CA ALA A 515 -15.69 21.75 11.70
C ALA A 515 -16.69 21.92 12.86
N ARG A 516 -17.87 21.28 12.78
CA ARG A 516 -18.82 21.24 13.89
C ARG A 516 -18.18 20.60 15.11
N THR A 517 -17.59 19.41 14.94
CA THR A 517 -16.92 18.67 16.02
C THR A 517 -15.83 19.53 16.68
N LEU A 518 -14.98 20.20 15.89
CA LEU A 518 -13.93 21.09 16.42
C LEU A 518 -14.51 22.20 17.31
N TRP A 519 -15.45 22.97 16.78
CA TRP A 519 -15.92 24.15 17.50
C TRP A 519 -16.81 23.77 18.70
N GLU A 520 -17.55 22.66 18.63
CA GLU A 520 -18.24 22.07 19.78
C GLU A 520 -17.27 21.62 20.86
N HIS A 521 -16.15 20.99 20.50
CA HIS A 521 -15.06 20.66 21.43
C HIS A 521 -14.50 21.91 22.11
N VAL A 522 -14.03 22.90 21.33
CA VAL A 522 -13.43 24.14 21.85
C VAL A 522 -14.40 24.87 22.78
N ARG A 523 -15.68 24.98 22.39
CA ARG A 523 -16.67 25.68 23.21
C ARG A 523 -17.05 24.93 24.49
N THR A 524 -17.09 23.60 24.43
CA THR A 524 -17.37 22.76 25.59
C THR A 524 -16.25 22.87 26.61
N ARG A 525 -15.01 22.83 26.14
CA ARG A 525 -13.82 22.87 26.99
C ARG A 525 -13.52 24.28 27.53
N TYR A 526 -13.70 25.31 26.70
CA TYR A 526 -13.36 26.70 27.03
C TYR A 526 -14.55 27.66 26.80
N PRO A 527 -15.60 27.54 27.63
CA PRO A 527 -16.84 28.29 27.46
C PRO A 527 -16.60 29.80 27.52
N GLY A 528 -16.74 30.50 26.40
CA GLY A 528 -16.59 31.97 26.32
C GLY A 528 -15.15 32.47 26.44
N ALA A 529 -14.14 31.58 26.40
CA ALA A 529 -12.74 31.98 26.61
C ALA A 529 -12.03 32.42 25.33
N PHE A 530 -12.53 32.01 24.16
CA PHE A 530 -11.93 32.31 22.87
C PHE A 530 -12.76 33.32 22.09
N HIS A 531 -12.07 34.31 21.51
CA HIS A 531 -12.57 35.10 20.42
C HIS A 531 -12.22 34.48 19.09
N ALA A 532 -13.16 34.47 18.14
CA ALA A 532 -12.86 34.11 16.77
C ALA A 532 -12.76 35.35 15.87
N ALA A 533 -11.93 35.25 14.85
CA ALA A 533 -11.84 36.23 13.78
C ALA A 533 -11.86 35.53 12.42
N GLY A 534 -12.47 36.16 11.43
CA GLY A 534 -12.48 35.65 10.07
C GLY A 534 -11.59 36.52 9.20
N LEU A 535 -10.75 35.88 8.39
CA LEU A 535 -9.80 36.53 7.51
C LEU A 535 -10.28 36.49 6.06
N GLY A 536 -10.00 37.54 5.29
CA GLY A 536 -10.28 37.54 3.85
C GLY A 536 -11.70 37.98 3.48
N ALA A 537 -12.15 37.54 2.32
CA ALA A 537 -13.44 37.92 1.74
C ALA A 537 -14.55 36.92 2.08
N ASP A 538 -15.76 37.42 2.33
CA ASP A 538 -16.93 36.57 2.57
C ASP A 538 -17.50 36.01 1.26
N ALA A 539 -17.59 34.68 1.17
CA ALA A 539 -18.10 33.99 -0.03
C ALA A 539 -19.58 34.24 -0.32
N ARG A 540 -20.38 34.70 0.67
CA ARG A 540 -21.84 34.85 0.53
C ARG A 540 -22.36 36.10 1.22
N SER A 541 -23.09 36.94 0.48
CA SER A 541 -23.79 38.12 1.04
C SER A 541 -24.81 37.76 2.13
N ALA A 542 -25.32 36.52 2.10
CA ALA A 542 -26.22 36.02 3.14
C ALA A 542 -25.52 35.86 4.51
N THR A 543 -24.22 35.53 4.51
CA THR A 543 -23.40 35.43 5.72
C THR A 543 -23.25 36.80 6.36
N VAL A 544 -22.97 37.82 5.54
CA VAL A 544 -22.80 39.21 6.00
C VAL A 544 -24.05 39.72 6.72
N GLY A 545 -25.24 39.51 6.17
CA GLY A 545 -26.46 39.98 6.85
C GLY A 545 -26.73 39.23 8.16
N LYS A 546 -26.38 37.94 8.28
CA LYS A 546 -26.48 37.21 9.56
C LYS A 546 -25.47 37.71 10.59
N ALA A 547 -24.24 37.99 10.18
CA ALA A 547 -23.22 38.59 11.05
C ALA A 547 -23.63 39.98 11.53
N LEU A 548 -24.23 40.81 10.66
CA LEU A 548 -24.80 42.10 11.04
C LEU A 548 -25.91 41.96 12.09
N THR A 549 -26.78 40.95 11.96
CA THR A 549 -27.80 40.66 12.98
C THR A 549 -27.16 40.32 14.32
N VAL A 550 -26.12 39.48 14.33
CA VAL A 550 -25.36 39.14 15.53
C VAL A 550 -24.76 40.39 16.18
N LEU A 551 -24.04 41.22 15.42
CA LEU A 551 -23.39 42.44 15.94
C LEU A 551 -24.41 43.46 16.44
N ALA A 552 -25.53 43.63 15.74
CA ALA A 552 -26.60 44.54 16.14
C ALA A 552 -27.34 44.07 17.40
N ASN A 553 -27.46 42.76 17.60
CA ASN A 553 -28.05 42.17 18.81
C ASN A 553 -27.08 42.20 19.99
N ALA A 554 -25.77 42.07 19.75
CA ALA A 554 -24.74 42.17 20.78
C ALA A 554 -24.58 43.60 21.34
N SER A 555 -24.90 44.64 20.56
CA SER A 555 -24.87 46.01 21.06
C SER A 555 -26.05 46.33 21.99
N HIS A 556 -25.72 46.78 23.20
CA HIS A 556 -26.67 47.31 24.19
C HIS A 556 -26.85 48.83 24.12
N ASN A 557 -26.14 49.51 23.23
CA ASN A 557 -26.28 50.97 23.08
C ASN A 557 -27.62 51.31 22.45
N THR A 558 -28.24 52.41 22.89
CA THR A 558 -29.49 52.88 22.28
C THR A 558 -29.15 53.53 20.93
N PRO A 559 -29.78 53.10 19.82
CA PRO A 559 -29.53 53.72 18.53
C PRO A 559 -30.01 55.16 18.51
N GLU A 560 -29.21 56.06 17.94
CA GLU A 560 -29.64 57.44 17.67
C GLU A 560 -30.77 57.44 16.61
N THR A 561 -31.61 58.49 16.60
CA THR A 561 -32.82 58.55 15.77
C THR A 561 -32.52 58.31 14.28
N GLU A 562 -31.37 58.79 13.81
CA GLU A 562 -30.90 58.71 12.43
C GLU A 562 -30.59 57.29 11.96
N ILE A 563 -30.26 56.38 12.88
CA ILE A 563 -29.89 54.98 12.58
C ILE A 563 -30.88 53.96 13.16
N THR A 564 -31.93 54.41 13.84
CA THR A 564 -32.90 53.53 14.52
C THR A 564 -33.55 52.53 13.56
N GLU A 565 -34.00 52.99 12.39
CA GLU A 565 -34.60 52.12 11.37
C GLU A 565 -33.59 51.10 10.84
N ALA A 566 -32.36 51.55 10.54
CA ALA A 566 -31.30 50.66 10.08
C ALA A 566 -30.96 49.58 11.11
N VAL A 567 -30.87 49.95 12.39
CA VAL A 567 -30.64 49.00 13.50
C VAL A 567 -31.79 48.02 13.65
N GLN A 568 -33.04 48.48 13.58
CA GLN A 568 -34.20 47.59 13.65
C GLN A 568 -34.20 46.55 12.53
N VAL A 569 -33.88 46.97 11.30
CA VAL A 569 -33.80 46.08 10.14
C VAL A 569 -32.61 45.12 10.25
N MET A 570 -31.46 45.56 10.77
CA MET A 570 -30.33 44.65 11.03
C MET A 570 -30.70 43.56 12.04
N ARG A 571 -31.50 43.87 13.07
CA ARG A 571 -31.91 42.92 14.12
C ARG A 571 -32.97 41.91 13.68
N SER A 572 -33.89 42.30 12.80
CA SER A 572 -35.13 41.54 12.57
C SER A 572 -35.57 41.44 11.10
N GLY A 573 -34.87 42.11 10.19
CA GLY A 573 -35.18 42.11 8.76
C GLY A 573 -34.61 40.90 8.02
N THR A 574 -34.92 40.83 6.72
CA THR A 574 -34.25 39.87 5.83
C THR A 574 -32.79 40.25 5.65
N THR A 575 -31.95 39.26 5.34
CA THR A 575 -30.51 39.43 5.15
C THR A 575 -30.17 40.49 4.10
N SER A 576 -30.89 40.52 2.98
CA SER A 576 -30.72 41.53 1.93
C SER A 576 -31.09 42.94 2.40
N ASN A 577 -32.16 43.08 3.19
CA ASN A 577 -32.57 44.36 3.75
C ASN A 577 -31.60 44.85 4.81
N ALA A 578 -31.11 43.95 5.67
CA ALA A 578 -30.10 44.25 6.68
C ALA A 578 -28.82 44.81 6.03
N VAL A 579 -28.31 44.16 4.98
CA VAL A 579 -27.13 44.61 4.24
C VAL A 579 -27.36 45.96 3.56
N TYR A 580 -28.51 46.16 2.92
CA TYR A 580 -28.85 47.43 2.27
C TYR A 580 -28.86 48.59 3.27
N TRP A 581 -29.64 48.48 4.34
CA TRP A 581 -29.78 49.53 5.35
C TRP A 581 -28.50 49.77 6.12
N PHE A 582 -27.73 48.72 6.37
CA PHE A 582 -26.40 48.82 6.93
C PHE A 582 -25.46 49.67 6.06
N LYS A 583 -25.36 49.37 4.76
CA LYS A 583 -24.54 50.17 3.83
C LYS A 583 -24.96 51.62 3.82
N THR A 584 -26.27 51.88 3.74
CA THR A 584 -26.82 53.24 3.76
C THR A 584 -26.49 53.98 5.05
N ALA A 585 -26.63 53.33 6.20
CA ALA A 585 -26.34 53.93 7.50
C ALA A 585 -24.84 54.18 7.72
N MET A 586 -23.96 53.25 7.33
CA MET A 586 -22.51 53.46 7.39
C MET A 586 -22.04 54.60 6.48
N ALA A 587 -22.60 54.72 5.26
CA ALA A 587 -22.26 55.79 4.33
C ALA A 587 -22.71 57.17 4.83
N LYS A 588 -23.90 57.24 5.43
CA LYS A 588 -24.55 58.51 5.79
C LYS A 588 -24.30 58.96 7.23
N TYR A 589 -24.13 58.02 8.15
CA TYR A 589 -24.07 58.24 9.60
C TYR A 589 -22.97 57.41 10.31
N PRO A 590 -21.70 57.45 9.85
CA PRO A 590 -20.63 56.60 10.37
C PRO A 590 -20.35 56.81 11.87
N ARG A 591 -20.47 58.04 12.39
CA ARG A 591 -20.22 58.34 13.81
C ARG A 591 -21.32 57.77 14.72
N GLN A 592 -22.57 57.77 14.26
CA GLN A 592 -23.68 57.19 14.99
C GLN A 592 -23.57 55.66 15.00
N MET A 593 -23.16 55.08 13.87
CA MET A 593 -22.85 53.65 13.79
C MET A 593 -21.68 53.28 14.72
N GLU A 594 -20.63 54.09 14.79
CA GLU A 594 -19.51 53.91 15.74
C GLU A 594 -19.97 53.91 17.19
N ARG A 595 -20.77 54.90 17.60
CA ARG A 595 -21.32 54.96 18.95
C ARG A 595 -22.25 53.80 19.25
N PHE A 596 -23.07 53.39 18.29
CA PHE A 596 -23.99 52.27 18.46
C PHE A 596 -23.22 50.97 18.62
N PHE A 597 -22.31 50.63 17.70
CA PHE A 597 -21.59 49.36 17.76
C PHE A 597 -20.47 49.31 18.80
N GLY A 598 -19.97 50.46 19.26
CA GLY A 598 -18.98 50.54 20.33
C GLY A 598 -17.75 49.69 20.02
N SER A 599 -17.42 48.75 20.90
CA SER A 599 -16.29 47.82 20.71
C SER A 599 -16.39 46.97 19.45
N SER A 600 -17.61 46.67 18.98
CA SER A 600 -17.83 45.92 17.74
C SER A 600 -17.69 46.77 16.48
N TYR A 601 -17.48 48.09 16.58
CA TYR A 601 -17.42 48.97 15.41
C TYR A 601 -16.23 48.64 14.48
N ALA A 602 -15.13 48.10 15.01
CA ALA A 602 -14.02 47.65 14.19
C ALA A 602 -14.45 46.52 13.23
N ALA A 603 -15.13 45.49 13.74
CA ALA A 603 -15.68 44.40 12.93
C ALA A 603 -16.71 44.93 11.92
N VAL A 604 -17.58 45.83 12.35
CA VAL A 604 -18.62 46.43 11.51
C VAL A 604 -18.03 47.27 10.38
N SER A 605 -17.03 48.10 10.68
CA SER A 605 -16.36 48.92 9.67
C SER A 605 -15.61 48.06 8.67
N ARG A 606 -14.96 46.96 9.12
CA ARG A 606 -14.35 45.99 8.22
C ARG A 606 -15.37 45.36 7.26
N LEU A 607 -16.53 44.91 7.75
CA LEU A 607 -17.61 44.38 6.90
C LEU A 607 -18.09 45.41 5.87
N TYR A 608 -18.24 46.67 6.29
CA TYR A 608 -18.66 47.74 5.39
C TYR A 608 -17.67 47.98 4.26
N TYR A 609 -16.38 48.14 4.57
CA TYR A 609 -15.36 48.40 3.55
C TYR A 609 -15.13 47.20 2.63
N ALA A 610 -15.26 45.97 3.14
CA ALA A 610 -15.26 44.74 2.33
C ALA A 610 -16.32 44.83 1.22
N MET A 611 -17.54 45.21 1.60
CA MET A 611 -18.66 45.27 0.68
C MET A 611 -18.64 46.46 -0.30
N GLN A 612 -17.72 47.39 -0.11
CA GLN A 612 -17.52 48.55 -0.97
C GLN A 612 -16.28 48.39 -1.88
N GLY A 613 -15.43 47.39 -1.64
CA GLY A 613 -14.15 47.23 -2.34
C GLY A 613 -13.20 48.42 -2.10
N THR A 614 -13.23 49.01 -0.89
CA THR A 614 -12.51 50.27 -0.56
C THR A 614 -11.46 50.11 0.53
N LEU A 615 -11.07 48.87 0.83
CA LEU A 615 -9.92 48.61 1.69
C LEU A 615 -8.66 49.03 0.94
N ASN A 616 -7.69 49.61 1.66
CA ASN A 616 -6.41 50.02 1.09
C ASN A 616 -5.49 48.80 0.92
N VAL A 617 -5.96 47.86 0.13
CA VAL A 617 -5.28 46.66 -0.34
C VAL A 617 -5.27 46.71 -1.87
N ALA A 618 -4.19 46.26 -2.49
CA ALA A 618 -4.06 46.30 -3.95
C ALA A 618 -4.95 45.25 -4.64
N ASP A 619 -5.16 44.12 -3.97
CA ASP A 619 -5.94 42.98 -4.44
C ASP A 619 -6.67 42.25 -3.28
N ASP A 620 -7.72 41.49 -3.61
CA ASP A 620 -8.50 40.73 -2.63
C ASP A 620 -7.65 39.64 -1.93
N SER A 621 -6.56 39.19 -2.55
CA SER A 621 -5.58 38.26 -1.96
C SER A 621 -4.80 38.83 -0.76
N GLU A 622 -4.70 40.16 -0.61
CA GLU A 622 -4.02 40.80 0.53
C GLU A 622 -4.93 40.96 1.76
N LEU A 623 -6.24 40.71 1.61
CA LEU A 623 -7.23 40.89 2.67
C LEU A 623 -6.96 40.04 3.92
N PRO A 624 -6.56 38.75 3.84
CA PRO A 624 -6.24 37.95 5.02
C PRO A 624 -5.12 38.55 5.87
N THR A 625 -4.01 38.96 5.24
CA THR A 625 -2.87 39.58 5.92
C THR A 625 -3.23 40.95 6.50
N TYR A 626 -4.05 41.73 5.79
CA TYR A 626 -4.60 42.98 6.33
C TYR A 626 -5.39 42.73 7.62
N ASP A 627 -6.28 41.73 7.63
CA ASP A 627 -7.12 41.39 8.78
C ASP A 627 -6.30 40.90 9.96
N ALA A 628 -5.33 40.03 9.72
CA ALA A 628 -4.40 39.54 10.72
C ALA A 628 -3.65 40.71 11.41
N LYS A 629 -3.20 41.72 10.66
CA LYS A 629 -2.59 42.94 11.22
C LYS A 629 -3.56 43.75 12.07
N GLN A 630 -4.87 43.74 11.78
CA GLN A 630 -5.86 44.41 12.64
C GLN A 630 -6.10 43.64 13.94
N LEU A 631 -5.97 42.31 13.95
CA LEU A 631 -6.06 41.52 15.18
C LEU A 631 -4.96 41.93 16.17
N LEU A 632 -3.73 42.16 15.70
CA LEU A 632 -2.64 42.64 16.57
C LEU A 632 -2.95 43.99 17.23
N LYS A 633 -3.71 44.86 16.57
CA LYS A 633 -4.12 46.16 17.11
C LYS A 633 -5.29 46.04 18.07
N THR A 634 -6.21 45.11 17.78
CA THR A 634 -7.44 44.87 18.55
C THR A 634 -7.11 44.15 19.86
N TYR A 635 -6.39 43.04 19.77
CA TYR A 635 -6.05 42.15 20.87
C TYR A 635 -4.60 42.37 21.32
N LYS A 636 -4.33 43.54 21.89
CA LYS A 636 -2.96 44.03 22.15
C LYS A 636 -2.11 43.15 23.06
N LYS A 637 -2.74 42.32 23.89
CA LYS A 637 -2.08 41.53 24.95
C LYS A 637 -2.38 40.04 24.86
N ASP A 638 -3.37 39.65 24.07
CA ASP A 638 -3.75 38.25 23.95
C ASP A 638 -2.86 37.56 22.92
N GLY A 639 -2.60 36.27 23.15
CA GLY A 639 -2.03 35.41 22.13
C GLY A 639 -3.04 35.17 21.01
N ILE A 640 -2.55 35.07 19.78
CA ILE A 640 -3.38 34.92 18.57
C ILE A 640 -2.89 33.70 17.81
N LEU A 641 -3.78 32.73 17.58
CA LEU A 641 -3.57 31.65 16.61
C LEU A 641 -4.27 32.02 15.31
N ILE A 642 -3.56 31.92 14.20
CA ILE A 642 -4.06 32.25 12.86
C ILE A 642 -3.94 31.02 11.99
N PHE A 643 -5.06 30.59 11.44
CA PHE A 643 -5.13 29.55 10.42
C PHE A 643 -5.13 30.21 9.03
N THR A 644 -4.16 29.88 8.18
CA THR A 644 -3.98 30.42 6.81
C THR A 644 -3.42 29.33 5.89
N ASP A 645 -3.37 29.57 4.58
CA ASP A 645 -2.68 28.71 3.61
C ASP A 645 -1.17 28.54 3.91
N GLU A 646 -0.54 27.54 3.28
CA GLU A 646 0.89 27.25 3.42
C GLU A 646 1.74 28.52 3.20
N ALA A 647 1.52 29.22 2.09
CA ALA A 647 2.27 30.42 1.73
C ALA A 647 2.14 31.56 2.76
N GLY A 648 1.00 31.67 3.45
CA GLY A 648 0.80 32.65 4.52
C GLY A 648 1.47 32.27 5.84
N ALA A 649 1.53 30.98 6.16
CA ALA A 649 2.05 30.47 7.43
C ALA A 649 3.57 30.49 7.51
N LEU A 650 4.25 30.32 6.37
CA LEU A 650 5.71 30.30 6.29
C LEU A 650 6.32 31.69 6.46
N MET A 651 7.49 31.78 7.12
CA MET A 651 8.21 33.05 7.37
C MET A 651 9.02 33.55 6.16
N THR A 652 8.38 33.66 4.99
CA THR A 652 9.00 34.19 3.76
C THR A 652 8.71 35.68 3.55
N GLU A 653 9.53 36.40 2.76
CA GLU A 653 9.25 37.80 2.44
C GLU A 653 7.87 37.96 1.76
N GLY A 654 7.03 38.84 2.31
CA GLY A 654 5.67 39.08 1.81
C GLY A 654 4.60 38.10 2.30
N SER A 655 4.97 37.02 3.00
CA SER A 655 4.03 36.13 3.70
C SER A 655 3.26 36.85 4.81
N MET A 656 2.17 36.22 5.27
CA MET A 656 1.42 36.73 6.43
C MET A 656 2.28 36.71 7.70
N ALA A 657 3.02 35.63 7.95
CA ALA A 657 3.86 35.49 9.14
C ALA A 657 4.94 36.59 9.22
N SER A 658 5.68 36.84 8.13
CA SER A 658 6.74 37.88 8.13
C SER A 658 6.17 39.29 8.27
N GLU A 659 5.04 39.57 7.63
CA GLU A 659 4.35 40.85 7.71
C GLU A 659 3.77 41.13 9.11
N LEU A 660 3.40 40.08 9.86
CA LEU A 660 2.98 40.18 11.26
C LEU A 660 4.19 40.40 12.18
N GLN A 661 5.31 39.71 11.95
CA GLN A 661 6.55 39.93 12.70
C GLN A 661 7.03 41.38 12.52
N ALA A 662 7.15 41.85 11.28
CA ALA A 662 7.51 43.24 10.98
C ALA A 662 6.56 44.27 11.61
N GLN A 663 5.28 43.91 11.80
CA GLN A 663 4.30 44.75 12.47
C GLN A 663 4.46 44.74 14.00
N LEU A 664 4.98 43.66 14.59
CA LEU A 664 5.32 43.55 16.00
C LEU A 664 6.66 44.23 16.33
N ASP A 665 7.65 44.18 15.44
CA ASP A 665 8.95 44.85 15.61
C ASP A 665 8.81 46.38 15.68
N LYS A 666 7.85 46.91 14.93
CA LYS A 666 7.48 48.35 14.99
C LYS A 666 6.89 48.75 16.36
N GLN A 667 6.45 47.79 17.17
CA GLN A 667 5.91 48.00 18.51
C GLN A 667 7.03 47.76 19.55
N LYS A 668 8.06 48.63 19.59
CA LYS A 668 9.19 48.52 20.54
C LYS A 668 8.74 48.25 21.99
N TYR A 669 9.22 47.16 22.58
CA TYR A 669 9.24 46.91 24.02
C TYR A 669 10.72 46.91 24.46
N GLY A 670 11.09 47.77 25.41
CA GLY A 670 12.44 47.76 26.03
C GLY A 670 13.64 48.08 25.12
N GLU A 671 14.82 48.35 25.71
CA GLU A 671 16.11 48.41 25.00
C GLU A 671 16.89 47.07 25.11
N ASP A 672 16.37 46.09 25.86
CA ASP A 672 17.03 44.81 26.18
C ASP A 672 16.18 43.56 25.83
N GLU A 673 15.05 43.72 25.12
CA GLU A 673 14.21 42.59 24.68
C GLU A 673 14.39 42.43 23.16
N ASP A 674 15.08 41.38 22.75
CA ASP A 674 14.90 40.81 21.42
C ASP A 674 14.25 39.44 21.64
N PRO A 675 12.97 39.29 21.27
CA PRO A 675 12.63 37.99 20.74
C PRO A 675 11.69 38.09 19.56
N GLN A 676 11.80 37.11 18.69
CA GLN A 676 10.79 36.77 17.71
C GLN A 676 9.42 36.60 18.41
N ARG A 677 8.35 37.14 17.83
CA ARG A 677 7.02 37.20 18.47
C ARG A 677 5.94 36.48 17.67
N VAL A 678 6.33 35.94 16.52
CA VAL A 678 5.51 35.12 15.63
C VAL A 678 6.17 33.74 15.52
N CYS A 679 5.45 32.71 15.96
CA CYS A 679 5.75 31.31 15.72
C CYS A 679 5.05 30.89 14.42
N ALA A 680 5.83 30.46 13.43
CA ALA A 680 5.29 29.92 12.19
C ALA A 680 5.15 28.40 12.33
N ILE A 681 4.00 27.87 11.96
CA ILE A 681 3.68 26.44 12.07
C ILE A 681 3.36 25.96 10.67
N GLY A 682 4.34 25.32 10.04
CA GLY A 682 4.16 24.59 8.80
C GLY A 682 3.66 23.18 9.09
N ALA A 683 3.02 22.55 8.13
CA ALA A 683 2.76 21.13 8.23
C ALA A 683 3.14 20.50 6.92
N VAL A 684 3.91 19.41 6.97
CA VAL A 684 4.42 18.76 5.79
C VAL A 684 3.90 17.34 5.79
N TYR A 685 3.13 17.01 4.77
CA TYR A 685 2.57 15.67 4.62
C TYR A 685 3.28 14.99 3.48
N GLY A 686 3.57 13.71 3.71
CA GLY A 686 4.34 12.93 2.79
C GLY A 686 4.46 11.52 3.29
N THR A 687 5.06 10.70 2.45
CA THR A 687 5.32 9.30 2.71
C THR A 687 6.81 9.14 2.96
N TRP A 688 7.15 8.60 4.12
CA TRP A 688 8.49 8.10 4.37
C TRP A 688 8.72 6.86 3.51
N SER A 689 9.76 6.90 2.69
CA SER A 689 10.32 5.76 1.98
C SER A 689 11.00 4.81 2.97
N ASN A 690 11.18 3.57 2.54
CA ASN A 690 11.88 2.57 3.35
C ASN A 690 13.37 2.85 3.54
N ALA A 691 13.93 3.77 2.75
CA ALA A 691 15.32 4.21 2.84
C ALA A 691 15.54 5.38 3.81
N GLY A 692 14.51 5.76 4.56
CA GLY A 692 14.58 6.91 5.46
C GLY A 692 14.53 8.24 4.72
N SER A 693 14.05 8.27 3.48
CA SER A 693 13.77 9.50 2.76
C SER A 693 12.30 9.89 2.85
N PHE A 694 12.02 11.17 3.06
CA PHE A 694 10.67 11.70 3.09
C PHE A 694 10.29 12.21 1.71
N THR A 695 9.24 11.63 1.12
CA THR A 695 8.64 12.13 -0.13
C THR A 695 7.39 12.93 0.23
N PRO A 696 7.39 14.27 0.10
CA PRO A 696 6.20 15.08 0.29
C PRO A 696 5.08 14.68 -0.69
N ASP A 697 3.81 14.84 -0.31
CA ASP A 697 2.68 14.57 -1.22
C ASP A 697 2.67 15.62 -2.35
N ASP A 698 3.00 15.19 -3.57
CA ASP A 698 3.61 15.97 -4.67
C ASP A 698 2.76 17.07 -5.34
N THR A 699 1.70 17.57 -4.71
CA THR A 699 0.86 18.59 -5.35
C THR A 699 1.20 20.03 -4.98
N GLU A 700 1.57 20.34 -3.74
CA GLU A 700 1.85 21.72 -3.29
C GLU A 700 2.69 21.72 -2.00
N THR A 701 4.00 21.48 -2.07
CA THR A 701 4.86 21.64 -0.88
C THR A 701 6.02 22.61 -1.16
N ALA A 702 6.24 23.52 -0.21
CA ALA A 702 7.32 24.51 -0.20
C ALA A 702 8.66 23.94 0.31
N TRP A 703 8.87 22.62 0.21
CA TRP A 703 9.97 21.90 0.88
C TRP A 703 10.78 21.08 -0.11
N ASP A 704 12.10 21.07 0.08
CA ASP A 704 12.99 20.14 -0.61
C ASP A 704 13.02 18.80 0.13
N ALA A 705 12.57 17.75 -0.56
CA ALA A 705 12.43 16.40 -0.03
C ALA A 705 13.78 15.81 0.42
N ASP A 706 14.83 16.08 -0.35
CA ASP A 706 16.17 15.54 -0.13
C ASP A 706 16.84 16.20 1.08
N SER A 707 16.75 17.52 1.22
CA SER A 707 17.29 18.24 2.37
C SER A 707 16.53 17.90 3.66
N LEU A 708 15.21 17.70 3.60
CA LEU A 708 14.38 17.30 4.74
C LEU A 708 14.71 15.87 5.19
N THR A 709 14.91 14.98 4.22
CA THR A 709 15.45 13.64 4.45
C THR A 709 16.82 13.67 5.12
N GLU A 710 17.75 14.46 4.58
CA GLU A 710 19.12 14.56 5.08
C GLU A 710 19.17 15.11 6.51
N ALA A 711 18.34 16.10 6.83
CA ALA A 711 18.25 16.69 8.16
C ALA A 711 17.64 15.76 9.21
N LEU A 712 16.68 14.92 8.81
CA LEU A 712 15.99 13.99 9.71
C LEU A 712 16.72 12.66 9.86
N GLY A 713 17.61 12.34 8.92
CA GLY A 713 18.38 11.12 8.89
C GLY A 713 17.52 9.87 8.68
N SER A 714 18.16 8.70 8.77
CA SER A 714 17.55 7.37 8.64
C SER A 714 16.51 7.02 9.71
N ASP A 715 16.36 7.86 10.73
CA ASP A 715 15.69 7.54 12.00
C ASP A 715 14.37 8.30 12.20
N ALA A 716 13.92 9.02 11.18
CA ALA A 716 12.59 9.60 11.17
C ALA A 716 11.52 8.51 11.19
N LEU A 717 10.48 8.74 11.99
CA LEU A 717 9.41 7.78 12.18
C LEU A 717 8.64 7.51 10.88
N ARG A 718 8.44 6.24 10.59
CA ARG A 718 7.68 5.76 9.44
C ARG A 718 6.18 5.88 9.73
N GLY A 719 5.47 6.70 8.94
CA GLY A 719 4.03 6.89 9.06
C GLY A 719 3.49 7.96 8.11
N LYS A 720 2.16 8.01 7.95
CA LYS A 720 1.45 9.17 7.42
C LYS A 720 1.13 10.04 8.62
N ASP A 721 1.96 11.05 8.88
CA ASP A 721 1.62 12.38 9.41
C ASP A 721 2.87 13.05 10.01
N MET A 722 3.16 14.29 9.61
CA MET A 722 4.30 15.08 10.09
C MET A 722 3.91 16.56 10.22
N LEU A 723 4.27 17.19 11.34
CA LEU A 723 3.94 18.57 11.70
C LEU A 723 5.23 19.33 12.02
N LEU A 724 5.43 20.49 11.41
CA LEU A 724 6.71 21.20 11.48
C LEU A 724 6.55 22.56 12.14
N VAL A 725 7.13 22.76 13.32
CA VAL A 725 7.05 24.03 14.03
C VAL A 725 8.33 24.83 13.79
N LEU A 726 8.20 25.93 13.07
CA LEU A 726 9.31 26.81 12.72
C LEU A 726 9.41 27.94 13.75
N ASP A 727 10.28 27.71 14.71
CA ASP A 727 10.85 28.75 15.55
C ASP A 727 12.09 29.32 14.83
N GLY A 728 12.19 30.64 14.74
CA GLY A 728 13.12 31.36 13.88
C GLY A 728 13.98 32.35 14.65
N GLU A 729 14.29 32.07 15.92
CA GLU A 729 15.02 33.01 16.77
C GLU A 729 16.45 33.27 16.26
N ASP A 730 16.97 32.43 15.34
CA ASP A 730 18.34 32.53 14.81
C ASP A 730 18.48 32.43 13.27
N SER A 731 17.39 32.46 12.50
CA SER A 731 17.50 32.37 11.03
C SER A 731 17.73 33.76 10.39
N PRO A 732 18.94 34.06 9.85
CA PRO A 732 19.20 35.37 9.26
C PRO A 732 18.41 35.50 7.95
N TYR A 733 17.43 36.40 7.93
CA TYR A 733 16.76 36.88 6.72
C TYR A 733 17.79 37.20 5.62
N LEU A 734 17.85 36.38 4.57
CA LEU A 734 18.38 36.75 3.26
C LEU A 734 17.21 36.91 2.29
N THR A 735 16.99 38.17 1.94
CA THR A 735 15.89 38.79 1.18
C THR A 735 15.61 38.27 -0.24
N GLU A 736 15.97 37.05 -0.65
CA GLU A 736 15.59 36.59 -2.01
C GLU A 736 15.19 35.12 -2.19
N ASN A 737 15.33 34.23 -1.21
CA ASN A 737 14.98 32.81 -1.43
C ASN A 737 14.01 32.27 -0.36
N CYS A 738 12.90 31.72 -0.85
CA CYS A 738 11.84 31.06 -0.08
C CYS A 738 12.38 29.80 0.64
N LEU A 739 11.60 29.24 1.57
CA LEU A 739 11.95 27.96 2.22
C LEU A 739 12.24 26.87 1.19
N LEU A 740 13.39 26.22 1.40
CA LEU A 740 13.96 24.94 0.97
C LEU A 740 13.80 24.46 -0.47
N LYS A 741 12.68 24.72 -1.15
CA LYS A 741 12.58 24.47 -2.58
C LYS A 741 13.56 25.40 -3.29
N ASP A 742 14.62 24.81 -3.85
CA ASP A 742 15.72 25.51 -4.54
C ASP A 742 16.65 26.35 -3.65
N THR A 743 16.84 26.01 -2.36
CA THR A 743 17.88 26.64 -1.52
C THR A 743 19.04 25.70 -1.22
N ASP A 744 20.28 26.17 -1.37
CA ASP A 744 21.51 25.44 -0.98
C ASP A 744 21.70 25.29 0.55
N THR A 745 20.74 25.74 1.37
CA THR A 745 20.85 25.79 2.84
C THR A 745 20.09 24.63 3.49
N PRO A 746 20.73 23.77 4.32
CA PRO A 746 20.09 22.58 4.90
C PRO A 746 18.89 22.88 5.81
N VAL A 747 17.90 21.98 5.82
CA VAL A 747 16.68 22.08 6.66
C VAL A 747 16.99 22.20 8.15
N ALA A 748 18.01 21.49 8.63
CA ALA A 748 18.44 21.52 10.02
C ALA A 748 18.96 22.91 10.49
N GLU A 749 19.29 23.80 9.55
CA GLU A 749 19.69 25.18 9.86
C GLU A 749 18.50 26.16 9.86
N GLN A 750 17.34 25.74 9.32
CA GLN A 750 16.13 26.58 9.16
C GLN A 750 14.96 26.13 10.04
N VAL A 751 14.97 24.87 10.50
CA VAL A 751 13.95 24.27 11.36
C VAL A 751 14.52 24.11 12.76
N GLN A 752 13.85 24.72 13.74
CA GLN A 752 14.23 24.54 15.14
C GLN A 752 13.51 23.38 15.83
N LYS A 753 12.25 23.05 15.46
CA LYS A 753 11.47 21.97 16.09
C LYS A 753 10.63 21.17 15.10
N LEU A 754 10.71 19.84 15.21
CA LEU A 754 9.89 18.92 14.43
C LEU A 754 8.97 18.11 15.35
N PHE A 755 7.72 18.00 14.92
CA PHE A 755 6.74 17.09 15.47
C PHE A 755 6.40 15.99 14.49
N VAL A 756 6.55 14.73 14.89
CA VAL A 756 6.05 13.61 14.07
C VAL A 756 4.77 13.10 14.66
N LEU A 757 3.70 13.11 13.87
CA LEU A 757 2.37 12.69 14.28
C LEU A 757 2.21 11.21 13.98
N ASP A 758 1.93 10.41 15.00
CA ASP A 758 1.63 8.99 14.82
C ASP A 758 0.23 8.69 15.37
N LYS A 759 -0.73 8.47 14.47
CA LYS A 759 -2.12 8.13 14.84
C LYS A 759 -2.22 6.74 15.49
N ASN A 760 -1.26 5.86 15.28
CA ASN A 760 -1.30 4.48 15.75
C ASN A 760 -0.79 4.36 17.20
N ASN A 761 -0.30 5.46 17.77
CA ASN A 761 0.34 5.46 19.07
C ASN A 761 -0.64 5.63 20.25
N MET A 762 -1.96 5.50 20.04
CA MET A 762 -2.98 5.48 21.10
C MET A 762 -2.86 4.24 22.01
N ALA A 763 -1.78 4.16 22.77
CA ALA A 763 -1.66 3.27 23.91
C ALA A 763 -2.56 3.79 25.04
N SER A 764 -3.26 2.86 25.68
CA SER A 764 -4.13 3.09 26.84
C SER A 764 -3.49 4.01 27.88
N PRO A 765 -4.25 4.93 28.52
CA PRO A 765 -3.76 5.96 29.46
C PRO A 765 -3.17 5.44 30.80
N GLU A 766 -2.78 4.17 30.91
CA GLU A 766 -2.32 3.55 32.16
C GLU A 766 -0.80 3.59 32.38
N SER A 767 0.02 4.08 31.46
CA SER A 767 1.49 4.16 31.65
C SER A 767 2.04 5.54 32.01
N ALA A 768 1.22 6.59 32.06
CA ALA A 768 1.69 7.97 32.26
C ALA A 768 1.97 8.37 33.74
N GLU A 769 1.93 7.45 34.71
CA GLU A 769 2.21 7.73 36.13
C GLU A 769 3.56 7.23 36.67
N SER A 770 4.49 6.78 35.82
CA SER A 770 5.84 6.45 36.28
C SER A 770 6.94 6.80 35.29
N GLU A 771 7.28 8.08 35.20
CA GLU A 771 8.68 8.56 35.10
C GLU A 771 8.78 10.04 35.51
#